data_AF-A0A669AVU4-F1
#
_entry.id   AF-A0A669AVU4-F1
#
_cell.length_a   1.000
_cell.length_b   1.000
_cell.length_c   1.000
_cell.angle_alpha   90.00
_cell.angle_beta   90.00
_cell.angle_gamma   90.00
#
_symmetry.space_group_name_H-M   'P 1'
#
loop_
_entity.id
_entity.type
_entity.pdbx_description
1 polymer ?
#
loop_
_entity_poly.entity_id
_entity_poly.type
_entity_poly.pdbx_seq_one_letter_code
_entity_poly.pdbx_strand_id
1 'polypeptide(L)'
;MVTEVRGFTDPQKEEYFRKRFRDEGQASRIISHIKTSRSLHIMCHIPVFCWITATVLEDVLETREGGQLPKTLTEMYIHFLVVQAKVKKVKYDGGAETDPHWSPESRKMIESLGKLAFDQLQKGNLIFYESDLTECGIDIRAASVYSGVFTQIFKEERGLYQDKVFCFIHLSVQEFLAALHVHLTVINSGHNLLEEQQTTSTWSKLFNKPKLQSLHQSAVNKALQSPNGHLDLFLRFLLGLSLQTNQTLLRGLLTQTGSSSQTNQETVQYIKKKLSENLSAEKSINLFHCLNELNDRSLVEEIQQSLRSGSLSTDKLSPAQWSALVFILLSSEKDLDVFDLKKYSASEEALLRLLPVVKASNKALLSSCNLSEEGYENLLSAVSSQCCSLRELDLSTNSLNDSAVKLLSAAVESPHAKLNILRLNVCELSEENCEAVSSMLSSQSSTLTELDLSIKNVQDSGVKLLSAGLQSLNCKLNNLRLSGCNLSERSCEALCSVLSAQSSSLRELDLSNSDLQDSGVKLLSAGLKSSQCAVETLSLSGCLITEEGCTSLASALSSNPSHLRELDLSYNHPGDSGMKLLSAGLKDPGWRLDTLRVEPAGVRWLRPGLRKYSCQLTIDTNTVNTKLQLSDNNRKVTRVKEVQSYPDHPDRFDVHQLLCRNGLTGRCYWEVEWRGRVFISVSYRSIRRKGDRDCWLGHNDQSWSLYCSDDGPRYVCHNKIKTSISSSSSSSSSVSNRAAVYVDCPAGTLSFYRVSSDTLIHLHTFNTTFTDTLYPGFWFSPGSSVSLC
;
A
#
# COMPACT_ATOMS: atom_id res chain seq x y z
N MET A 1 -3.04 -14.22 28.23
CA MET A 1 -4.06 -13.31 27.67
C MET A 1 -3.57 -11.90 27.93
N VAL A 2 -3.24 -11.14 26.88
CA VAL A 2 -2.79 -9.73 27.00
C VAL A 2 -3.94 -8.86 26.49
N THR A 3 -4.43 -7.94 27.33
CA THR A 3 -5.50 -7.01 26.95
C THR A 3 -4.85 -5.72 26.45
N GLU A 4 -5.02 -5.41 25.17
CA GLU A 4 -4.50 -4.20 24.54
C GLU A 4 -5.55 -3.07 24.61
N VAL A 5 -5.17 -1.91 25.15
CA VAL A 5 -6.01 -0.70 25.15
C VAL A 5 -5.77 0.04 23.83
N ARG A 6 -6.75 0.01 22.93
CA ARG A 6 -6.62 0.50 21.54
C ARG A 6 -7.03 1.96 21.30
N GLY A 7 -7.20 2.78 22.33
CA GLY A 7 -7.57 4.20 22.15
C GLY A 7 -8.93 4.43 21.45
N PHE A 8 -9.11 5.62 20.87
CA PHE A 8 -10.28 6.03 20.11
C PHE A 8 -10.12 5.80 18.60
N THR A 9 -11.11 5.14 18.00
CA THR A 9 -11.29 5.09 16.54
C THR A 9 -11.71 6.46 16.00
N ASP A 10 -11.58 6.68 14.69
CA ASP A 10 -11.95 7.97 14.09
C ASP A 10 -13.41 8.39 14.38
N PRO A 11 -14.42 7.50 14.33
CA PRO A 11 -15.78 7.83 14.79
C PRO A 11 -15.84 8.22 16.28
N GLN A 12 -15.10 7.54 17.15
CA GLN A 12 -15.07 7.84 18.58
C GLN A 12 -14.39 9.19 18.88
N LYS A 13 -13.38 9.57 18.10
CA LYS A 13 -12.77 10.90 18.20
C LYS A 13 -13.81 11.99 17.93
N GLU A 14 -14.58 11.87 16.85
CA GLU A 14 -15.62 12.85 16.53
C GLU A 14 -16.73 12.88 17.59
N GLU A 15 -17.16 11.72 18.06
CA GLU A 15 -18.17 11.60 19.12
C GLU A 15 -17.71 12.32 20.41
N TYR A 16 -16.44 12.16 20.80
CA TYR A 16 -15.88 12.87 21.94
C TYR A 16 -16.03 14.39 21.79
N PHE A 17 -15.62 14.96 20.66
CA PHE A 17 -15.69 16.41 20.44
C PHE A 17 -17.13 16.91 20.34
N ARG A 18 -18.04 16.18 19.70
CA ARG A 18 -19.48 16.53 19.69
C ARG A 18 -20.10 16.52 21.08
N LYS A 19 -19.71 15.56 21.94
CA LYS A 19 -20.19 15.54 23.34
C LYS A 19 -19.59 16.65 24.19
N ARG A 20 -18.37 17.08 23.90
CA ARG A 20 -17.63 18.10 24.67
C ARG A 20 -18.09 19.53 24.39
N PHE A 21 -18.53 19.83 23.17
CA PHE A 21 -18.95 21.16 22.73
C PHE A 21 -20.44 21.17 22.40
N ARG A 22 -21.23 21.97 23.14
CA ARG A 22 -22.71 22.02 22.98
C ARG A 22 -23.15 22.72 21.69
N ASP A 23 -22.33 23.62 21.15
CA ASP A 23 -22.59 24.29 19.88
C ASP A 23 -22.10 23.44 18.70
N GLU A 24 -23.02 23.04 17.82
CA GLU A 24 -22.73 22.18 16.66
C GLU A 24 -21.79 22.85 15.65
N GLY A 25 -21.85 24.17 15.51
CA GLY A 25 -20.95 24.93 14.63
C GLY A 25 -19.52 24.90 15.15
N GLN A 26 -19.34 25.10 16.46
CA GLN A 26 -18.06 25.03 17.15
C GLN A 26 -17.47 23.62 17.10
N ALA A 27 -18.29 22.60 17.40
CA ALA A 27 -17.88 21.20 17.33
C ALA A 27 -17.41 20.82 15.91
N SER A 28 -18.18 21.20 14.89
CA SER A 28 -17.84 20.96 13.48
C SER A 28 -16.55 21.66 13.07
N ARG A 29 -16.34 22.92 13.49
CA ARG A 29 -15.11 23.67 13.22
C ARG A 29 -13.88 23.01 13.87
N ILE A 30 -14.01 22.53 15.10
CA ILE A 30 -12.93 21.83 15.82
C ILE A 30 -12.60 20.50 15.14
N ILE A 31 -13.62 19.68 14.83
CA ILE A 31 -13.43 18.41 14.15
C ILE A 31 -12.75 18.63 12.78
N SER A 32 -13.20 19.63 12.02
CA SER A 32 -12.58 19.99 10.75
C SER A 32 -11.12 20.39 10.92
N HIS A 33 -10.80 21.24 11.91
CA HIS A 33 -9.43 21.66 12.19
C HIS A 33 -8.52 20.48 12.55
N ILE A 34 -8.99 19.58 13.42
CA ILE A 34 -8.25 18.38 13.81
C ILE A 34 -7.98 17.51 12.60
N LYS A 35 -8.96 17.29 11.72
CA LYS A 35 -8.77 16.53 10.48
C LYS A 35 -7.73 17.18 9.56
N THR A 36 -7.74 18.51 9.42
CA THR A 36 -6.73 19.21 8.61
C THR A 36 -5.29 19.10 9.16
N SER A 37 -5.12 18.74 10.43
CA SER A 37 -3.80 18.52 11.06
C SER A 37 -3.60 17.05 11.40
N ARG A 38 -2.94 16.31 10.49
CA ARG A 38 -2.68 14.87 10.66
C ARG A 38 -2.01 14.54 12.00
N SER A 39 -1.07 15.36 12.46
CA SER A 39 -0.41 15.19 13.76
C SER A 39 -1.42 15.21 14.92
N LEU A 40 -2.33 16.19 14.95
CA LEU A 40 -3.36 16.29 15.99
C LEU A 40 -4.37 15.14 15.89
N HIS A 41 -4.77 14.80 14.67
CA HIS A 41 -5.70 13.71 14.42
C HIS A 41 -5.17 12.34 14.87
N ILE A 42 -3.89 12.05 14.62
CA ILE A 42 -3.23 10.82 15.09
C ILE A 42 -3.14 10.82 16.62
N MET A 43 -2.71 11.93 17.22
CA MET A 43 -2.59 12.01 18.68
C MET A 43 -3.94 11.84 19.38
N CYS A 44 -5.04 12.40 18.84
CA CYS A 44 -6.38 12.21 19.38
C CYS A 44 -6.87 10.74 19.41
N HIS A 45 -6.09 9.78 18.89
CA HIS A 45 -6.30 8.37 19.19
C HIS A 45 -6.16 8.06 20.70
N ILE A 46 -5.31 8.77 21.43
CA ILE A 46 -5.19 8.60 22.88
C ILE A 46 -6.13 9.62 23.56
N PRO A 47 -7.09 9.19 24.42
CA PRO A 47 -8.12 10.07 24.98
C PRO A 47 -7.62 11.32 25.69
N VAL A 48 -6.45 11.26 26.35
CA VAL A 48 -5.84 12.43 27.00
C VAL A 48 -5.55 13.56 26.01
N PHE A 49 -5.20 13.23 24.76
CA PHE A 49 -4.98 14.23 23.72
C PHE A 49 -6.28 14.85 23.21
N CYS A 50 -7.39 14.12 23.23
CA CYS A 50 -8.70 14.72 22.99
C CYS A 50 -9.02 15.76 24.07
N TRP A 51 -8.73 15.46 25.34
CA TRP A 51 -8.94 16.39 26.46
C TRP A 51 -8.05 17.62 26.38
N ILE A 52 -6.73 17.45 26.13
CA ILE A 52 -5.80 18.58 25.92
C ILE A 52 -6.27 19.44 24.76
N THR A 53 -6.62 18.81 23.63
CA THR A 53 -7.04 19.51 22.42
C THR A 53 -8.33 20.29 22.64
N ALA A 54 -9.33 19.67 23.27
CA ALA A 54 -10.59 20.35 23.59
C ALA A 54 -10.36 21.54 24.53
N THR A 55 -9.57 21.35 25.60
CA THR A 55 -9.26 22.41 26.57
C THR A 55 -8.60 23.62 25.91
N VAL A 56 -7.64 23.38 25.01
CA VAL A 56 -6.95 24.45 24.28
C VAL A 56 -7.87 25.15 23.29
N LEU A 57 -8.59 24.39 22.48
CA LEU A 57 -9.43 24.97 21.43
C LEU A 57 -10.65 25.70 21.99
N GLU A 58 -11.16 25.30 23.16
CA GLU A 58 -12.19 26.05 23.89
C GLU A 58 -11.70 27.45 24.28
N ASP A 59 -10.59 27.56 25.02
CA ASP A 59 -10.01 28.86 25.43
C ASP A 59 -9.67 29.75 24.22
N VAL A 60 -9.10 29.18 23.15
CA VAL A 60 -8.73 29.95 21.95
C VAL A 60 -9.97 30.47 21.22
N LEU A 61 -11.06 29.70 21.15
CA LEU A 61 -12.29 30.11 20.48
C LEU A 61 -13.10 31.13 21.29
N GLU A 62 -13.09 31.03 22.62
CA GLU A 62 -13.77 31.97 23.51
C GLU A 62 -13.05 33.33 23.58
N THR A 63 -11.72 33.33 23.54
CA THR A 63 -10.92 34.56 23.73
C THR A 63 -10.56 35.30 22.43
N ARG A 64 -10.79 34.69 21.26
CA ARG A 64 -10.46 35.29 19.95
C ARG A 64 -11.57 35.04 18.92
N GLU A 65 -12.51 35.97 18.81
CA GLU A 65 -13.43 36.00 17.66
C GLU A 65 -12.61 36.09 16.35
N GLY A 66 -12.67 35.03 15.52
CA GLY A 66 -11.96 34.98 14.23
C GLY A 66 -10.47 34.63 14.27
N GLY A 67 -9.89 34.26 15.44
CA GLY A 67 -8.48 33.88 15.54
C GLY A 67 -8.11 32.59 14.78
N GLN A 68 -6.87 32.52 14.24
CA GLN A 68 -6.32 31.28 13.69
C GLN A 68 -6.12 30.25 14.82
N LEU A 69 -6.59 29.03 14.60
CA LEU A 69 -6.39 27.91 15.52
C LEU A 69 -4.93 27.41 15.45
N PRO A 70 -4.38 26.86 16.55
CA PRO A 70 -3.01 26.34 16.57
C PRO A 70 -2.79 25.27 15.49
N LYS A 71 -1.73 25.42 14.70
CA LYS A 71 -1.43 24.54 13.56
C LYS A 71 -0.40 23.48 13.89
N THR A 72 0.55 23.80 14.76
CA THR A 72 1.64 22.90 15.16
C THR A 72 1.40 22.29 16.54
N LEU A 73 2.12 21.22 16.85
CA LEU A 73 2.00 20.61 18.17
C LEU A 73 2.57 21.54 19.24
N THR A 74 3.66 22.25 18.94
CA THR A 74 4.27 23.18 19.89
C THR A 74 3.32 24.33 20.22
N GLU A 75 2.60 24.90 19.23
CA GLU A 75 1.59 25.92 19.48
C GLU A 75 0.49 25.40 20.42
N MET A 76 -0.01 24.18 20.17
CA MET A 76 -1.02 23.55 21.05
C MET A 76 -0.54 23.45 22.49
N TYR A 77 0.72 23.07 22.72
CA TYR A 77 1.26 22.90 24.08
C TYR A 77 1.61 24.21 24.76
N ILE A 78 2.03 25.22 24.01
CA ILE A 78 2.18 26.58 24.55
C ILE A 78 0.82 27.10 25.02
N HIS A 79 -0.21 26.96 24.19
CA HIS A 79 -1.56 27.34 24.59
C HIS A 79 -2.06 26.53 25.79
N PHE A 80 -1.81 25.22 25.81
CA PHE A 80 -2.13 24.37 26.96
C PHE A 80 -1.49 24.89 28.25
N LEU A 81 -0.19 25.22 28.22
CA LEU A 81 0.51 25.77 29.37
C LEU A 81 -0.07 27.11 29.83
N VAL A 82 -0.41 27.99 28.87
CA VAL A 82 -1.06 29.28 29.15
C VAL A 82 -2.44 29.08 29.80
N VAL A 83 -3.25 28.14 29.30
CA VAL A 83 -4.55 27.80 29.92
C VAL A 83 -4.36 27.29 31.35
N GLN A 84 -3.39 26.41 31.59
CA GLN A 84 -3.12 25.93 32.95
C GLN A 84 -2.66 27.05 33.89
N ALA A 85 -1.85 27.99 33.40
CA ALA A 85 -1.44 29.17 34.17
C ALA A 85 -2.63 30.08 34.53
N LYS A 86 -3.54 30.33 33.57
CA LYS A 86 -4.78 31.09 33.80
C LYS A 86 -5.68 30.40 34.84
N VAL A 87 -5.93 29.10 34.65
CA VAL A 87 -6.78 28.30 35.54
C VAL A 87 -6.26 28.33 36.97
N LYS A 88 -4.94 28.18 37.15
CA LYS A 88 -4.33 28.31 38.47
C LYS A 88 -4.65 29.67 39.10
N LYS A 89 -4.38 30.74 38.34
CA LYS A 89 -4.50 32.11 38.85
C LYS A 89 -5.92 32.44 39.31
N VAL A 90 -6.92 32.08 38.50
CA VAL A 90 -8.33 32.34 38.78
C VAL A 90 -8.81 31.49 39.95
N LYS A 91 -8.43 30.21 40.01
CA LYS A 91 -8.95 29.27 41.03
C LYS A 91 -8.23 29.32 42.37
N TYR A 92 -6.93 29.61 42.39
CA TYR A 92 -6.09 29.47 43.60
C TYR A 92 -5.41 30.76 44.03
N ASP A 93 -5.04 31.65 43.09
CA ASP A 93 -4.35 32.90 43.42
C ASP A 93 -5.33 34.10 43.58
N GLY A 94 -6.64 33.89 43.34
CA GLY A 94 -7.69 34.90 43.52
C GLY A 94 -7.65 36.08 42.52
N GLY A 95 -6.91 35.94 41.42
CA GLY A 95 -6.75 36.98 40.39
C GLY A 95 -7.90 37.01 39.37
N ALA A 96 -8.05 38.13 38.67
CA ALA A 96 -9.04 38.27 37.60
C ALA A 96 -8.53 37.65 36.28
N GLU A 97 -9.45 37.19 35.42
CA GLU A 97 -9.11 36.65 34.08
C GLU A 97 -8.35 37.65 33.18
N THR A 98 -8.51 38.96 33.43
CA THR A 98 -7.87 40.04 32.68
C THR A 98 -6.43 40.30 33.05
N ASP A 99 -5.94 39.75 34.16
CA ASP A 99 -4.60 40.03 34.65
C ASP A 99 -3.52 39.26 33.85
N PRO A 100 -2.25 39.73 33.79
CA PRO A 100 -1.17 39.00 33.11
C PRO A 100 -1.03 37.57 33.65
N HIS A 101 -1.08 36.57 32.76
CA HIS A 101 -1.07 35.16 33.14
C HIS A 101 0.28 34.67 33.71
N TRP A 102 1.36 35.45 33.59
CA TRP A 102 2.69 35.13 34.14
C TRP A 102 3.07 35.99 35.36
N SER A 103 2.69 35.56 36.57
CA SER A 103 3.21 36.10 37.84
C SER A 103 4.64 35.60 38.15
N PRO A 104 5.45 36.29 38.98
CA PRO A 104 6.77 35.81 39.40
C PRO A 104 6.76 34.38 39.96
N GLU A 105 5.75 34.05 40.76
CA GLU A 105 5.57 32.74 41.39
C GLU A 105 5.25 31.67 40.34
N SER A 106 4.36 31.99 39.39
CA SER A 106 4.01 31.08 38.30
C SER A 106 5.21 30.78 37.38
N ARG A 107 6.06 31.79 37.08
CA ARG A 107 7.27 31.62 36.28
C ARG A 107 8.27 30.70 36.98
N LYS A 108 8.57 30.99 38.24
CA LYS A 108 9.47 30.16 39.06
C LYS A 108 8.99 28.70 39.11
N MET A 109 7.68 28.49 39.25
CA MET A 109 7.12 27.14 39.26
C MET A 109 7.24 26.44 37.91
N ILE A 110 7.01 27.12 36.78
CA ILE A 110 7.24 26.54 35.45
C ILE A 110 8.71 26.20 35.22
N GLU A 111 9.65 27.06 35.69
CA GLU A 111 11.08 26.77 35.64
C GLU A 111 11.44 25.51 36.43
N SER A 112 10.91 25.37 37.66
CA SER A 112 11.08 24.18 38.50
C SER A 112 10.48 22.92 37.88
N LEU A 113 9.26 23.01 37.32
CA LEU A 113 8.62 21.88 36.62
C LEU A 113 9.38 21.48 35.36
N GLY A 114 9.89 22.46 34.62
CA GLY A 114 10.71 22.22 33.44
C GLY A 114 12.03 21.51 33.79
N LYS A 115 12.69 21.93 34.88
CA LYS A 115 13.89 21.25 35.40
C LYS A 115 13.57 19.81 35.79
N LEU A 116 12.53 19.60 36.59
CA LEU A 116 12.10 18.25 36.99
C LEU A 116 11.81 17.38 35.77
N ALA A 117 11.07 17.91 34.79
CA ALA A 117 10.72 17.19 33.58
C ALA A 117 11.97 16.78 32.78
N PHE A 118 12.95 17.68 32.65
CA PHE A 118 14.22 17.40 31.98
C PHE A 118 15.04 16.33 32.72
N ASP A 119 15.21 16.49 34.04
CA ASP A 119 15.97 15.56 34.87
C ASP A 119 15.38 14.14 34.82
N GLN A 120 14.05 14.01 34.91
CA GLN A 120 13.37 12.71 34.83
C GLN A 120 13.37 12.15 33.40
N LEU A 121 13.28 13.00 32.37
CA LEU A 121 13.39 12.55 30.97
C LEU A 121 14.77 11.97 30.68
N GLN A 122 15.86 12.60 31.17
CA GLN A 122 17.22 12.08 31.03
C GLN A 122 17.41 10.74 31.78
N LYS A 123 16.75 10.56 32.92
CA LYS A 123 16.76 9.31 33.69
C LYS A 123 15.88 8.20 33.06
N GLY A 124 15.01 8.53 32.10
CA GLY A 124 14.03 7.60 31.54
C GLY A 124 12.86 7.29 32.48
N ASN A 125 12.59 8.17 33.44
CA ASN A 125 11.58 7.97 34.48
C ASN A 125 10.23 8.62 34.09
N LEU A 126 9.15 7.85 34.20
CA LEU A 126 7.76 8.33 34.05
C LEU A 126 7.10 8.68 35.39
N ILE A 127 7.61 8.10 36.48
CA ILE A 127 7.18 8.34 37.86
C ILE A 127 8.35 8.90 38.67
N PHE A 128 8.04 9.74 39.63
CA PHE A 128 9.02 10.40 40.50
C PHE A 128 8.45 10.58 41.91
N TYR A 129 9.33 10.84 42.87
CA TYR A 129 9.01 10.85 44.29
C TYR A 129 9.05 12.25 44.89
N GLU A 130 8.63 12.36 46.14
CA GLU A 130 8.69 13.59 46.92
C GLU A 130 10.10 14.21 47.00
N SER A 131 11.14 13.37 47.05
CA SER A 131 12.53 13.82 47.01
C SER A 131 12.88 14.55 45.71
N ASP A 132 12.40 14.06 44.56
CA ASP A 132 12.66 14.68 43.25
C ASP A 132 11.96 16.05 43.15
N LEU A 133 10.74 16.16 43.70
CA LEU A 133 10.02 17.44 43.79
C LEU A 133 10.79 18.46 44.64
N THR A 134 11.27 18.02 45.80
CA THR A 134 12.01 18.86 46.75
C THR A 134 13.33 19.34 46.15
N GLU A 135 14.06 18.46 45.43
CA GLU A 135 15.30 18.80 44.73
C GLU A 135 15.09 19.89 43.67
N CYS A 136 13.90 19.95 43.06
CA CYS A 136 13.53 20.98 42.10
C CYS A 136 12.84 22.21 42.73
N GLY A 137 12.74 22.25 44.08
CA GLY A 137 12.13 23.36 44.82
C GLY A 137 10.61 23.41 44.74
N ILE A 138 9.94 22.27 44.54
CA ILE A 138 8.48 22.15 44.43
C ILE A 138 7.89 21.62 45.74
N ASP A 139 6.97 22.37 46.34
CA ASP A 139 6.16 21.91 47.49
C ASP A 139 5.18 20.81 47.03
N ILE A 140 5.03 19.75 47.82
CA ILE A 140 4.08 18.64 47.61
C ILE A 140 2.66 19.14 47.36
N ARG A 141 2.25 20.25 48.01
CA ARG A 141 0.94 20.88 47.79
C ARG A 141 0.73 21.35 46.35
N ALA A 142 1.80 21.52 45.57
CA ALA A 142 1.73 21.90 44.17
C ALA A 142 1.00 20.87 43.31
N ALA A 143 1.01 19.58 43.67
CA ALA A 143 0.30 18.55 42.91
C ALA A 143 -1.23 18.78 42.89
N SER A 144 -1.80 19.33 43.97
CA SER A 144 -3.23 19.70 44.01
C SER A 144 -3.53 20.92 43.12
N VAL A 145 -2.61 21.89 43.10
CA VAL A 145 -2.76 23.16 42.38
C VAL A 145 -2.53 23.00 40.87
N TYR A 146 -1.59 22.13 40.48
CA TYR A 146 -1.16 21.88 39.10
C TYR A 146 -1.58 20.49 38.58
N SER A 147 -2.71 19.97 39.07
CA SER A 147 -3.27 18.66 38.69
C SER A 147 -3.51 18.48 37.18
N GLY A 148 -3.66 19.58 36.44
CA GLY A 148 -3.72 19.58 34.98
C GLY A 148 -2.37 19.43 34.26
N VAL A 149 -1.24 19.36 34.99
CA VAL A 149 0.13 19.23 34.46
C VAL A 149 0.80 17.97 35.01
N PHE A 150 0.71 17.75 36.33
CA PHE A 150 1.18 16.54 36.99
C PHE A 150 0.27 16.20 38.16
N THR A 151 0.18 14.92 38.51
CA THR A 151 -0.71 14.43 39.57
C THR A 151 0.02 13.48 40.51
N GLN A 152 -0.48 13.39 41.73
CA GLN A 152 -0.14 12.31 42.65
C GLN A 152 -0.87 11.04 42.22
N ILE A 153 -0.17 9.90 42.24
CA ILE A 153 -0.74 8.56 42.07
C ILE A 153 -0.75 7.89 43.45
N PHE A 154 -1.88 7.30 43.84
CA PHE A 154 -1.94 6.45 45.03
C PHE A 154 -1.39 5.06 44.68
N LYS A 155 -0.25 4.69 45.26
CA LYS A 155 0.24 3.31 45.23
C LYS A 155 0.20 2.77 46.65
N GLU A 156 -0.67 1.81 46.91
CA GLU A 156 -0.69 1.04 48.15
C GLU A 156 0.27 -0.14 47.95
N GLU A 157 1.58 0.08 48.16
CA GLU A 157 2.50 -1.05 48.24
C GLU A 157 2.28 -1.77 49.56
N ARG A 158 2.21 -3.11 49.54
CA ARG A 158 2.07 -3.94 50.74
C ARG A 158 3.29 -3.73 51.65
N GLY A 159 3.24 -2.75 52.54
CA GLY A 159 4.32 -2.40 53.46
C GLY A 159 4.02 -1.14 54.28
N LEU A 160 4.73 -0.97 55.41
CA LEU A 160 4.54 0.08 56.43
C LEU A 160 4.89 1.52 55.98
N TYR A 161 5.25 1.74 54.71
CA TYR A 161 5.63 3.05 54.15
C TYR A 161 4.78 3.38 52.93
N GLN A 162 3.99 4.47 53.02
CA GLN A 162 3.22 5.04 51.90
C GLN A 162 4.03 6.19 51.28
N ASP A 163 5.01 5.88 50.44
CA ASP A 163 5.68 6.93 49.68
C ASP A 163 4.74 7.48 48.60
N LYS A 164 4.56 8.80 48.60
CA LYS A 164 3.74 9.47 47.59
C LYS A 164 4.49 9.45 46.26
N VAL A 165 3.83 8.91 45.24
CA VAL A 165 4.36 8.84 43.88
C VAL A 165 3.65 9.86 43.01
N PHE A 166 4.38 10.47 42.07
CA PHE A 166 3.87 11.50 41.17
C PHE A 166 4.21 11.15 39.72
N CYS A 167 3.40 11.64 38.79
CA CYS A 167 3.69 11.59 37.36
C CYS A 167 3.16 12.84 36.66
N PHE A 168 3.73 13.18 35.51
CA PHE A 168 3.05 14.11 34.59
C PHE A 168 1.77 13.46 34.05
N ILE A 169 0.76 14.26 33.72
CA ILE A 169 -0.52 13.74 33.20
C ILE A 169 -0.35 12.90 31.92
N HIS A 170 0.73 13.16 31.18
CA HIS A 170 1.16 12.38 30.03
C HIS A 170 2.66 12.67 29.74
N LEU A 171 3.38 11.70 29.15
CA LEU A 171 4.80 11.84 28.78
C LEU A 171 5.06 13.06 27.88
N SER A 172 4.14 13.37 26.97
CA SER A 172 4.27 14.54 26.10
C SER A 172 4.31 15.88 26.85
N VAL A 173 3.67 15.98 28.03
CA VAL A 173 3.74 17.18 28.88
C VAL A 173 5.11 17.27 29.53
N GLN A 174 5.66 16.14 29.98
CA GLN A 174 7.04 16.04 30.47
C GLN A 174 8.03 16.46 29.38
N GLU A 175 7.93 15.91 28.18
CA GLU A 175 8.82 16.25 27.05
C GLU A 175 8.71 17.72 26.64
N PHE A 176 7.50 18.29 26.63
CA PHE A 176 7.30 19.71 26.34
C PHE A 176 7.95 20.61 27.39
N LEU A 177 7.73 20.34 28.68
CA LEU A 177 8.31 21.11 29.77
C LEU A 177 9.83 20.99 29.81
N ALA A 178 10.37 19.80 29.53
CA ALA A 178 11.80 19.59 29.39
C ALA A 178 12.37 20.43 28.22
N ALA A 179 11.72 20.42 27.05
CA ALA A 179 12.14 21.22 25.90
C ALA A 179 12.08 22.72 26.21
N LEU A 180 11.04 23.18 26.90
CA LEU A 180 10.91 24.56 27.36
C LEU A 180 12.03 24.95 28.32
N HIS A 181 12.38 24.08 29.28
CA HIS A 181 13.48 24.32 30.21
C HIS A 181 14.83 24.45 29.50
N VAL A 182 15.13 23.57 28.55
CA VAL A 182 16.36 23.62 27.76
C VAL A 182 16.42 24.89 26.93
N HIS A 183 15.31 25.26 26.28
CA HIS A 183 15.20 26.49 25.50
C HIS A 183 15.43 27.74 26.35
N LEU A 184 14.75 27.84 27.50
CA LEU A 184 14.87 28.95 28.45
C LEU A 184 16.29 29.07 29.01
N THR A 185 16.91 27.95 29.36
CA THR A 185 18.26 27.95 29.93
C THR A 185 19.27 28.50 28.93
N VAL A 186 19.21 28.08 27.67
CA VAL A 186 20.12 28.59 26.63
C VAL A 186 19.90 30.07 26.37
N ILE A 187 18.64 30.53 26.33
CA ILE A 187 18.35 31.96 26.14
C ILE A 187 18.85 32.82 27.31
N ASN A 188 18.62 32.37 28.55
CA ASN A 188 18.89 33.16 29.75
C ASN A 188 20.37 33.12 30.16
N SER A 189 21.02 31.95 30.12
CA SER A 189 22.39 31.75 30.62
C SER A 189 23.41 31.44 29.53
N GLY A 190 22.97 31.15 28.30
CA GLY A 190 23.84 30.68 27.23
C GLY A 190 24.32 29.24 27.41
N HIS A 191 23.86 28.49 28.42
CA HIS A 191 24.37 27.16 28.70
C HIS A 191 23.59 26.07 27.93
N ASN A 192 24.28 25.27 27.11
CA ASN A 192 23.71 24.12 26.42
C ASN A 192 23.64 22.89 27.34
N LEU A 193 22.46 22.57 27.87
CA LEU A 193 22.23 21.39 28.74
C LEU A 193 22.40 20.04 28.01
N LEU A 194 22.42 20.04 26.68
CA LEU A 194 22.58 18.82 25.89
C LEU A 194 24.03 18.51 25.52
N GLU A 195 24.98 19.38 25.82
CA GLU A 195 26.41 19.18 25.51
C GLU A 195 27.03 18.21 26.51
N GLU A 196 27.63 17.10 26.02
CA GLU A 196 28.43 16.23 26.87
C GLU A 196 29.68 16.99 27.33
N GLN A 197 30.10 16.80 28.58
CA GLN A 197 31.33 17.39 29.11
C GLN A 197 32.57 16.76 28.44
N GLN A 198 32.82 17.08 27.17
CA GLN A 198 34.14 16.91 26.59
C GLN A 198 35.03 18.04 27.10
N THR A 199 36.22 17.65 27.55
CA THR A 199 37.28 18.48 28.13
C THR A 199 37.67 19.64 27.21
N THR A 200 36.94 20.74 27.28
CA THR A 200 37.30 22.02 26.67
C THR A 200 37.77 22.95 27.78
N SER A 201 38.94 23.54 27.57
CA SER A 201 39.61 24.40 28.55
C SER A 201 38.71 25.56 29.00
N THR A 202 38.77 25.88 30.28
CA THR A 202 37.94 26.88 30.98
C THR A 202 37.92 28.26 30.31
N TRP A 203 38.95 28.57 29.50
CA TRP A 203 39.07 29.81 28.74
C TRP A 203 38.17 29.88 27.49
N SER A 204 37.84 28.76 26.86
CA SER A 204 36.96 28.73 25.67
C SER A 204 35.48 29.02 26.00
N LYS A 205 35.05 28.73 27.25
CA LYS A 205 33.68 28.94 27.74
C LYS A 205 33.34 30.40 28.06
N LEU A 206 34.35 31.24 28.31
CA LEU A 206 34.15 32.64 28.72
C LEU A 206 33.96 33.61 27.54
N PHE A 207 34.37 33.24 26.33
CA PHE A 207 34.41 34.16 25.17
C PHE A 207 33.52 33.75 23.98
N ASN A 208 32.93 32.54 23.99
CA ASN A 208 32.00 32.10 22.95
C ASN A 208 30.66 31.70 23.58
N LYS A 209 29.62 32.55 23.46
CA LYS A 209 28.24 32.13 23.75
C LYS A 209 27.87 30.97 22.80
N PRO A 210 27.42 29.82 23.30
CA PRO A 210 26.86 28.76 22.48
C PRO A 210 25.76 29.34 21.59
N LYS A 211 25.91 29.18 20.28
CA LYS A 211 24.89 29.62 19.33
C LYS A 211 23.70 28.68 19.44
N LEU A 212 22.47 29.20 19.46
CA LEU A 212 21.24 28.41 19.45
C LEU A 212 21.25 27.30 18.34
N GLN A 213 21.98 27.54 17.26
CA GLN A 213 22.30 26.56 16.23
C GLN A 213 22.98 25.28 16.76
N SER A 214 24.00 25.39 17.63
CA SER A 214 24.73 24.22 18.14
C SER A 214 23.85 23.38 19.07
N LEU A 215 22.95 24.01 19.84
CA LEU A 215 21.91 23.33 20.61
C LEU A 215 21.01 22.50 19.70
N HIS A 216 20.45 23.10 18.65
CA HIS A 216 19.54 22.39 17.74
C HIS A 216 20.24 21.20 17.07
N GLN A 217 21.48 21.38 16.60
CA GLN A 217 22.24 20.28 15.99
C GLN A 217 22.53 19.15 17.00
N SER A 218 22.90 19.49 18.23
CA SER A 218 23.11 18.51 19.31
C SER A 218 21.82 17.74 19.62
N ALA A 219 20.69 18.45 19.72
CA ALA A 219 19.38 17.83 19.96
C ALA A 219 18.96 16.90 18.82
N VAL A 220 19.11 17.31 17.55
CA VAL A 220 18.83 16.46 16.38
C VAL A 220 19.68 15.20 16.43
N ASN A 221 20.99 15.32 16.72
CA ASN A 221 21.87 14.14 16.79
C ASN A 221 21.49 13.21 17.94
N LYS A 222 21.20 13.73 19.13
CA LYS A 222 20.76 12.92 20.27
C LYS A 222 19.45 12.18 20.00
N ALA A 223 18.48 12.84 19.37
CA ALA A 223 17.24 12.19 18.97
C ALA A 223 17.48 11.08 17.94
N LEU A 224 18.32 11.34 16.93
CA LEU A 224 18.68 10.32 15.93
C LEU A 224 19.49 9.14 16.51
N GLN A 225 20.24 9.35 17.60
CA GLN A 225 20.95 8.30 18.32
C GLN A 225 20.06 7.52 19.29
N SER A 226 18.87 8.05 19.61
CA SER A 226 17.92 7.37 20.49
C SER A 226 17.41 6.07 19.86
N PRO A 227 17.51 4.91 20.55
CA PRO A 227 17.10 3.63 19.99
C PRO A 227 15.58 3.47 19.91
N ASN A 228 14.84 4.11 20.81
CA ASN A 228 13.38 3.99 20.95
C ASN A 228 12.64 5.30 20.64
N GLY A 229 13.32 6.33 20.13
CA GLY A 229 12.70 7.61 19.78
C GLY A 229 12.19 8.43 20.97
N HIS A 230 12.61 8.13 22.21
CA HIS A 230 12.10 8.83 23.42
C HIS A 230 12.43 10.34 23.49
N LEU A 231 13.21 10.88 22.54
CA LEU A 231 13.51 12.30 22.43
C LEU A 231 12.83 12.96 21.22
N ASP A 232 12.01 12.20 20.47
CA ASP A 232 11.43 12.68 19.22
C ASP A 232 10.45 13.83 19.46
N LEU A 233 9.57 13.71 20.45
CA LEU A 233 8.61 14.76 20.77
C LEU A 233 9.30 15.93 21.47
N PHE A 234 10.25 15.65 22.37
CA PHE A 234 11.15 16.67 22.94
C PHE A 234 11.82 17.52 21.85
N LEU A 235 12.39 16.89 20.82
CA LEU A 235 13.05 17.58 19.71
C LEU A 235 12.07 18.47 18.94
N ARG A 236 10.88 17.93 18.61
CA ARG A 236 9.82 18.68 17.94
C ARG A 236 9.45 19.95 18.71
N PHE A 237 9.23 19.84 20.02
CA PHE A 237 8.93 20.98 20.87
C PHE A 237 10.08 21.98 20.95
N LEU A 238 11.31 21.50 21.14
CA LEU A 238 12.49 22.37 21.23
C LEU A 238 12.66 23.22 19.97
N LEU A 239 12.50 22.61 18.80
CA LEU A 239 12.59 23.30 17.51
C LEU A 239 11.41 24.24 17.29
N GLY A 240 10.18 23.83 17.62
CA GLY A 240 9.02 24.71 17.53
C GLY A 240 9.13 25.94 18.45
N LEU A 241 9.68 25.79 19.66
CA LEU A 241 9.92 26.90 20.60
C LEU A 241 10.91 27.94 20.07
N SER A 242 11.77 27.56 19.12
CA SER A 242 12.72 28.48 18.50
C SER A 242 12.09 29.46 17.50
N LEU A 243 10.82 29.25 17.10
CA LEU A 243 10.10 30.19 16.24
C LEU A 243 9.66 31.45 16.99
N GLN A 244 9.90 32.62 16.39
CA GLN A 244 9.51 33.92 16.96
C GLN A 244 7.99 34.03 17.23
N THR A 245 7.15 33.42 16.40
CA THR A 245 5.69 33.37 16.59
C THR A 245 5.32 32.67 17.89
N ASN A 246 5.99 31.55 18.19
CA ASN A 246 5.78 30.76 19.40
C ASN A 246 6.34 31.45 20.63
N GLN A 247 7.50 32.09 20.52
CA GLN A 247 8.06 32.91 21.60
C GLN A 247 7.16 34.10 21.97
N THR A 248 6.44 34.65 20.98
CA THR A 248 5.47 35.73 21.22
C THR A 248 4.27 35.26 22.05
N LEU A 249 3.86 34.00 21.93
CA LEU A 249 2.80 33.40 22.76
C LEU A 249 3.25 33.19 24.22
N LEU A 250 4.56 33.05 24.45
CA LEU A 250 5.18 32.93 25.78
C LEU A 250 5.65 34.28 26.35
N ARG A 251 5.17 35.40 25.79
CA ARG A 251 5.57 36.74 26.24
C ARG A 251 5.20 36.94 27.71
N GLY A 252 6.22 37.21 28.53
CA GLY A 252 6.11 37.27 29.99
C GLY A 252 6.91 36.17 30.68
N LEU A 253 6.97 34.96 30.13
CA LEU A 253 7.91 33.92 30.57
C LEU A 253 9.29 34.14 29.94
N LEU A 254 9.33 34.58 28.68
CA LEU A 254 10.55 34.96 27.96
C LEU A 254 10.76 36.48 27.96
N THR A 255 11.99 36.93 28.26
CA THR A 255 12.44 38.29 27.97
C THR A 255 12.84 38.36 26.48
N GLN A 256 12.21 39.26 25.71
CA GLN A 256 12.37 39.33 24.25
C GLN A 256 13.84 39.21 23.83
N THR A 257 14.16 38.13 23.16
CA THR A 257 15.48 37.88 22.57
C THR A 257 15.27 37.45 21.14
N GLY A 258 16.02 38.08 20.23
CA GLY A 258 15.91 37.83 18.79
C GLY A 258 16.33 36.41 18.45
N SER A 259 15.37 35.51 18.37
CA SER A 259 15.50 34.32 17.52
C SER A 259 15.76 34.84 16.11
N SER A 260 16.99 34.65 15.61
CA SER A 260 17.29 35.09 14.25
C SER A 260 16.67 34.07 13.28
N SER A 261 15.84 34.54 12.35
CA SER A 261 15.32 33.73 11.22
C SER A 261 16.44 32.93 10.53
N GLN A 262 17.66 33.47 10.53
CA GLN A 262 18.88 32.85 10.02
C GLN A 262 19.21 31.52 10.74
N THR A 263 19.14 31.47 12.07
CA THR A 263 19.43 30.24 12.85
C THR A 263 18.44 29.12 12.52
N ASN A 264 17.16 29.45 12.33
CA ASN A 264 16.14 28.46 11.99
C ASN A 264 16.34 27.94 10.56
N GLN A 265 16.69 28.80 9.61
CA GLN A 265 17.05 28.38 8.26
C GLN A 265 18.27 27.44 8.25
N GLU A 266 19.31 27.74 9.01
CA GLU A 266 20.48 26.86 9.16
C GLU A 266 20.12 25.50 9.78
N THR A 267 19.20 25.50 10.75
CA THR A 267 18.67 24.28 11.37
C THR A 267 17.87 23.44 10.36
N VAL A 268 17.02 24.08 9.55
CA VAL A 268 16.28 23.44 8.46
C VAL A 268 17.25 22.79 7.46
N GLN A 269 18.31 23.49 7.05
CA GLN A 269 19.32 22.93 6.14
C GLN A 269 20.06 21.75 6.77
N TYR A 270 20.35 21.82 8.08
CA TYR A 270 20.94 20.71 8.81
C TYR A 270 20.04 19.47 8.83
N ILE A 271 18.74 19.65 9.08
CA ILE A 271 17.76 18.55 9.07
C ILE A 271 17.64 17.96 7.65
N LYS A 272 17.59 18.78 6.60
CA LYS A 272 17.56 18.31 5.20
C LYS A 272 18.82 17.53 4.82
N LYS A 273 19.98 17.95 5.34
CA LYS A 273 21.24 17.19 5.23
C LYS A 273 21.12 15.83 5.93
N LYS A 274 20.57 15.78 7.15
CA LYS A 274 20.34 14.52 7.88
C LYS A 274 19.37 13.59 7.19
N LEU A 275 18.30 14.11 6.59
CA LEU A 275 17.37 13.36 5.76
C LEU A 275 18.01 12.79 4.48
N SER A 276 19.17 13.31 4.09
CA SER A 276 19.95 12.77 2.96
C SER A 276 20.85 11.60 3.36
N GLU A 277 20.97 11.30 4.66
CA GLU A 277 21.69 10.13 5.20
C GLU A 277 20.73 8.90 5.22
N ASN A 278 21.27 7.67 5.31
CA ASN A 278 20.46 6.44 5.36
C ASN A 278 19.81 6.28 6.76
N LEU A 279 18.74 7.04 7.02
CA LEU A 279 17.94 6.96 8.24
C LEU A 279 16.82 5.91 8.12
N SER A 280 16.37 5.39 9.26
CA SER A 280 15.14 4.58 9.30
C SER A 280 13.92 5.46 8.98
N ALA A 281 12.82 4.82 8.54
CA ALA A 281 11.60 5.54 8.18
C ALA A 281 11.03 6.33 9.36
N GLU A 282 11.04 5.75 10.56
CA GLU A 282 10.55 6.36 11.79
C GLU A 282 11.33 7.64 12.10
N LYS A 283 12.66 7.59 12.01
CA LYS A 283 13.54 8.75 12.23
C LYS A 283 13.32 9.83 11.17
N SER A 284 13.20 9.43 9.90
CA SER A 284 12.89 10.37 8.82
C SER A 284 11.53 11.06 9.03
N ILE A 285 10.50 10.31 9.41
CA ILE A 285 9.16 10.85 9.72
C ILE A 285 9.24 11.85 10.87
N ASN A 286 9.99 11.54 11.94
CA ASN A 286 10.19 12.48 13.04
C ASN A 286 10.88 13.79 12.56
N LEU A 287 11.90 13.71 11.72
CA LEU A 287 12.55 14.89 11.15
C LEU A 287 11.61 15.71 10.24
N PHE A 288 10.70 15.09 9.50
CA PHE A 288 9.65 15.83 8.78
C PHE A 288 8.65 16.50 9.72
N HIS A 289 8.30 15.88 10.85
CA HIS A 289 7.54 16.56 11.88
C HIS A 289 8.31 17.76 12.45
N CYS A 290 9.61 17.64 12.66
CA CYS A 290 10.46 18.77 13.07
C CYS A 290 10.49 19.91 12.04
N LEU A 291 10.59 19.60 10.75
CA LEU A 291 10.48 20.60 9.68
C LEU A 291 9.12 21.31 9.69
N ASN A 292 8.04 20.55 9.92
CA ASN A 292 6.69 21.12 10.08
C ASN A 292 6.59 22.05 11.30
N GLU A 293 7.20 21.71 12.45
CA GLU A 293 7.26 22.58 13.62
C GLU A 293 8.06 23.87 13.35
N LEU A 294 9.02 23.83 12.41
CA LEU A 294 9.79 24.98 11.93
C LEU A 294 9.09 25.73 10.77
N ASN A 295 7.86 25.36 10.40
CA ASN A 295 7.11 25.88 9.24
C ASN A 295 7.81 25.70 7.87
N ASP A 296 8.72 24.73 7.73
CA ASP A 296 9.31 24.35 6.44
C ASP A 296 8.57 23.14 5.85
N ARG A 297 7.87 23.37 4.74
CA ARG A 297 7.16 22.32 3.96
C ARG A 297 7.73 22.14 2.57
N SER A 298 8.86 22.79 2.25
CA SER A 298 9.31 22.96 0.86
C SER A 298 9.54 21.62 0.15
N LEU A 299 10.14 20.64 0.85
CA LEU A 299 10.46 19.34 0.29
C LEU A 299 9.20 18.48 0.07
N VAL A 300 8.22 18.60 0.97
CA VAL A 300 6.92 17.93 0.83
C VAL A 300 6.13 18.55 -0.32
N GLU A 301 6.09 19.88 -0.40
CA GLU A 301 5.40 20.62 -1.47
C GLU A 301 6.01 20.34 -2.85
N GLU A 302 7.34 20.25 -2.94
CA GLU A 302 8.05 19.89 -4.17
C GLU A 302 7.64 18.50 -4.69
N ILE A 303 7.60 17.50 -3.82
CA ILE A 303 7.20 16.13 -4.19
C ILE A 303 5.71 16.07 -4.48
N GLN A 304 4.86 16.73 -3.69
CA GLN A 304 3.42 16.80 -3.97
C GLN A 304 3.12 17.48 -5.32
N GLN A 305 3.86 18.54 -5.67
CA GLN A 305 3.73 19.20 -6.97
C GLN A 305 4.13 18.24 -8.11
N SER A 306 5.25 17.52 -7.94
CA SER A 306 5.74 16.53 -8.91
C SER A 306 4.78 15.34 -9.10
N LEU A 307 4.13 14.89 -8.02
CA LEU A 307 3.10 13.86 -8.07
C LEU A 307 1.84 14.36 -8.81
N ARG A 308 1.39 15.60 -8.53
CA ARG A 308 0.21 16.21 -9.19
C ARG A 308 0.43 16.45 -10.68
N SER A 309 1.64 16.80 -11.10
CA SER A 309 2.01 16.97 -12.51
C SER A 309 2.28 15.66 -13.25
N GLY A 310 2.32 14.52 -12.54
CA GLY A 310 2.70 13.23 -13.13
C GLY A 310 4.14 13.20 -13.67
N SER A 311 5.01 14.09 -13.17
CA SER A 311 6.38 14.28 -13.65
C SER A 311 7.44 13.73 -12.70
N LEU A 312 7.05 12.97 -11.68
CA LEU A 312 7.98 12.40 -10.72
C LEU A 312 8.88 11.37 -11.42
N SER A 313 10.13 11.76 -11.66
CA SER A 313 11.17 10.86 -12.16
C SER A 313 11.91 10.30 -10.95
N THR A 314 11.52 9.11 -10.52
CA THR A 314 12.08 8.42 -9.34
C THR A 314 13.58 8.17 -9.42
N ASP A 315 14.13 7.95 -10.64
CA ASP A 315 15.57 7.78 -10.90
C ASP A 315 16.42 9.02 -10.56
N LYS A 316 15.79 10.16 -10.23
CA LYS A 316 16.46 11.43 -9.91
C LYS A 316 16.21 11.89 -8.49
N LEU A 317 15.45 11.14 -7.69
CA LEU A 317 15.13 11.56 -6.33
C LEU A 317 16.34 11.37 -5.41
N SER A 318 16.71 12.45 -4.73
CA SER A 318 17.66 12.41 -3.61
C SER A 318 17.10 11.58 -2.44
N PRO A 319 17.94 11.07 -1.53
CA PRO A 319 17.46 10.34 -0.36
C PRO A 319 16.48 11.14 0.53
N ALA A 320 16.65 12.46 0.61
CA ALA A 320 15.71 13.33 1.31
C ALA A 320 14.35 13.39 0.61
N GLN A 321 14.34 13.49 -0.73
CA GLN A 321 13.10 13.46 -1.53
C GLN A 321 12.39 12.09 -1.43
N TRP A 322 13.13 10.98 -1.40
CA TRP A 322 12.57 9.65 -1.12
C TRP A 322 11.92 9.60 0.27
N SER A 323 12.61 10.13 1.28
CA SER A 323 12.07 10.21 2.64
C SER A 323 10.81 11.08 2.69
N ALA A 324 10.74 12.17 1.90
CA ALA A 324 9.55 13.00 1.77
C ALA A 324 8.40 12.25 1.10
N LEU A 325 8.66 11.46 0.06
CA LEU A 325 7.66 10.61 -0.57
C LEU A 325 7.09 9.59 0.43
N VAL A 326 7.95 8.90 1.19
CA VAL A 326 7.53 7.97 2.26
C VAL A 326 6.66 8.69 3.29
N PHE A 327 7.10 9.87 3.76
CA PHE A 327 6.34 10.69 4.71
C PHE A 327 4.95 11.07 4.16
N ILE A 328 4.87 11.52 2.90
CA ILE A 328 3.61 11.88 2.24
C ILE A 328 2.66 10.67 2.18
N LEU A 329 3.16 9.51 1.76
CA LEU A 329 2.34 8.31 1.58
C LEU A 329 1.82 7.77 2.92
N LEU A 330 2.68 7.70 3.94
CA LEU A 330 2.30 7.24 5.28
C LEU A 330 1.44 8.26 6.05
N SER A 331 1.52 9.54 5.71
CA SER A 331 0.74 10.61 6.37
C SER A 331 -0.61 10.88 5.69
N SER A 332 -0.89 10.27 4.54
CA SER A 332 -2.13 10.55 3.81
C SER A 332 -3.38 10.00 4.51
N GLU A 333 -4.54 10.66 4.33
CA GLU A 333 -5.82 10.24 4.93
C GLU A 333 -6.45 9.03 4.25
N LYS A 334 -6.08 8.75 2.99
CA LYS A 334 -6.49 7.52 2.33
C LYS A 334 -5.68 6.41 2.95
N ASP A 335 -6.33 5.44 3.58
CA ASP A 335 -5.69 4.18 3.93
C ASP A 335 -4.87 3.73 2.72
N LEU A 336 -3.62 3.32 2.94
CA LEU A 336 -2.76 2.74 1.90
C LEU A 336 -3.32 1.35 1.55
N ASP A 337 -4.56 1.30 1.07
CA ASP A 337 -5.26 0.05 0.80
C ASP A 337 -4.52 -0.69 -0.32
N VAL A 338 -4.12 0.02 -1.38
CA VAL A 338 -3.35 -0.54 -2.48
C VAL A 338 -2.10 0.28 -2.77
N PHE A 339 -0.94 -0.30 -2.49
CA PHE A 339 0.35 0.19 -2.95
C PHE A 339 0.74 -0.49 -4.25
N ASP A 340 0.88 0.30 -5.30
CA ASP A 340 1.37 -0.15 -6.60
C ASP A 340 2.73 0.50 -6.85
N LEU A 341 3.79 -0.31 -6.83
CA LEU A 341 5.15 0.16 -7.00
C LEU A 341 5.35 0.83 -8.37
N LYS A 342 4.67 0.34 -9.41
CA LYS A 342 4.78 0.88 -10.77
C LYS A 342 4.27 2.32 -10.89
N LYS A 343 3.38 2.78 -10.00
CA LYS A 343 2.94 4.20 -9.94
C LYS A 343 4.08 5.16 -9.61
N TYR A 344 5.12 4.68 -8.95
CA TYR A 344 6.29 5.46 -8.59
C TYR A 344 7.47 5.06 -9.48
N SER A 345 7.90 3.81 -9.41
CA SER A 345 9.04 3.28 -10.15
C SER A 345 9.05 1.77 -10.12
N ALA A 346 9.13 1.11 -11.27
CA ALA A 346 9.31 -0.35 -11.35
C ALA A 346 10.78 -0.76 -11.13
N SER A 347 11.43 -0.27 -10.07
CA SER A 347 12.83 -0.55 -9.76
C SER A 347 13.00 -1.09 -8.34
N GLU A 348 13.99 -1.95 -8.15
CA GLU A 348 14.35 -2.49 -6.84
C GLU A 348 14.77 -1.39 -5.86
N GLU A 349 15.53 -0.38 -6.31
CA GLU A 349 15.89 0.77 -5.45
C GLU A 349 14.65 1.46 -4.89
N ALA A 350 13.63 1.67 -5.72
CA ALA A 350 12.38 2.27 -5.27
C ALA A 350 11.62 1.36 -4.32
N LEU A 351 11.61 0.04 -4.55
CA LEU A 351 11.05 -0.91 -3.60
C LEU A 351 11.73 -0.76 -2.24
N LEU A 352 13.07 -0.80 -2.19
CA LEU A 352 13.84 -0.69 -0.95
C LEU A 352 13.55 0.62 -0.21
N ARG A 353 13.48 1.75 -0.94
CA ARG A 353 13.13 3.06 -0.37
C ARG A 353 11.68 3.14 0.10
N LEU A 354 10.77 2.37 -0.49
CA LEU A 354 9.33 2.37 -0.20
C LEU A 354 8.85 1.16 0.62
N LEU A 355 9.75 0.28 1.10
CA LEU A 355 9.41 -0.81 2.03
C LEU A 355 8.55 -0.36 3.24
N PRO A 356 8.77 0.82 3.85
CA PRO A 356 7.91 1.29 4.92
C PRO A 356 6.44 1.44 4.48
N VAL A 357 6.22 1.85 3.23
CA VAL A 357 4.89 1.99 2.63
C VAL A 357 4.28 0.61 2.36
N VAL A 358 5.07 -0.34 1.85
CA VAL A 358 4.64 -1.74 1.68
C VAL A 358 4.17 -2.33 3.02
N LYS A 359 4.95 -2.16 4.09
CA LYS A 359 4.60 -2.64 5.45
C LYS A 359 3.29 -2.03 5.98
N ALA A 360 3.02 -0.78 5.66
CA ALA A 360 1.81 -0.07 6.09
C ALA A 360 0.59 -0.35 5.21
N SER A 361 0.77 -0.96 4.03
CA SER A 361 -0.30 -1.16 3.06
C SER A 361 -1.08 -2.45 3.31
N ASN A 362 -2.35 -2.48 2.89
CA ASN A 362 -3.18 -3.70 2.93
C ASN A 362 -2.87 -4.63 1.74
N LYS A 363 -2.65 -4.06 0.55
CA LYS A 363 -2.31 -4.76 -0.69
C LYS A 363 -1.07 -4.15 -1.35
N ALA A 364 -0.15 -4.98 -1.82
CA ALA A 364 1.04 -4.56 -2.57
C ALA A 364 1.08 -5.24 -3.94
N LEU A 365 1.12 -4.41 -4.99
CA LEU A 365 1.29 -4.83 -6.38
C LEU A 365 2.75 -4.64 -6.80
N LEU A 366 3.50 -5.74 -6.81
CA LEU A 366 4.93 -5.79 -7.10
C LEU A 366 5.22 -6.69 -8.33
N SER A 367 4.26 -6.78 -9.24
CA SER A 367 4.40 -7.58 -10.46
C SER A 367 5.45 -6.98 -11.40
N SER A 368 6.24 -7.82 -12.06
CA SER A 368 7.24 -7.40 -13.07
C SER A 368 8.25 -6.34 -12.59
N CYS A 369 8.62 -6.39 -11.32
CA CYS A 369 9.61 -5.48 -10.72
C CYS A 369 11.06 -5.98 -10.88
N ASN A 370 11.25 -7.20 -11.39
CA ASN A 370 12.56 -7.81 -11.69
C ASN A 370 13.55 -7.69 -10.52
N LEU A 371 13.08 -8.10 -9.34
CA LEU A 371 13.85 -8.02 -8.09
C LEU A 371 15.00 -9.03 -8.11
N SER A 372 16.15 -8.59 -7.59
CA SER A 372 17.26 -9.47 -7.23
C SER A 372 16.92 -10.33 -6.01
N GLU A 373 17.79 -11.29 -5.69
CA GLU A 373 17.68 -12.08 -4.45
C GLU A 373 17.70 -11.19 -3.20
N GLU A 374 18.58 -10.19 -3.15
CA GLU A 374 18.64 -9.18 -2.08
C GLU A 374 17.32 -8.37 -2.00
N GLY A 375 16.73 -8.05 -3.15
CA GLY A 375 15.41 -7.40 -3.22
C GLY A 375 14.31 -8.24 -2.58
N TYR A 376 14.30 -9.55 -2.83
CA TYR A 376 13.36 -10.48 -2.18
C TYR A 376 13.63 -10.64 -0.69
N GLU A 377 14.89 -10.78 -0.27
CA GLU A 377 15.24 -10.87 1.15
C GLU A 377 14.70 -9.67 1.94
N ASN A 378 14.93 -8.46 1.44
CA ASN A 378 14.46 -7.23 2.09
C ASN A 378 12.93 -7.13 2.11
N LEU A 379 12.26 -7.46 1.00
CA LEU A 379 10.79 -7.47 0.92
C LEU A 379 10.19 -8.48 1.90
N LEU A 380 10.71 -9.70 1.93
CA LEU A 380 10.13 -10.80 2.68
C LEU A 380 10.47 -10.72 4.17
N SER A 381 11.62 -10.13 4.52
CA SER A 381 11.93 -9.66 5.88
C SER A 381 10.93 -8.60 6.34
N ALA A 382 10.55 -7.67 5.46
CA ALA A 382 9.53 -6.67 5.78
C ALA A 382 8.14 -7.30 5.98
N VAL A 383 7.74 -8.25 5.12
CA VAL A 383 6.46 -8.97 5.21
C VAL A 383 6.34 -9.80 6.49
N SER A 384 7.43 -10.43 6.93
CA SER A 384 7.50 -11.25 8.14
C SER A 384 7.64 -10.46 9.44
N SER A 385 7.69 -9.11 9.37
CA SER A 385 7.82 -8.25 10.54
C SER A 385 6.50 -8.04 11.30
N GLN A 386 6.57 -7.89 12.63
CA GLN A 386 5.39 -7.71 13.50
C GLN A 386 4.49 -6.52 13.11
N CYS A 387 5.10 -5.45 12.58
CA CYS A 387 4.41 -4.22 12.19
C CYS A 387 3.84 -4.27 10.76
N CYS A 388 4.02 -5.36 10.02
CA CYS A 388 3.45 -5.51 8.69
C CYS A 388 1.92 -5.61 8.79
N SER A 389 1.23 -4.88 7.92
CA SER A 389 -0.23 -4.87 7.79
C SER A 389 -0.72 -5.57 6.51
N LEU A 390 0.21 -6.03 5.67
CA LEU A 390 -0.05 -6.59 4.35
C LEU A 390 -0.90 -7.87 4.43
N ARG A 391 -2.00 -7.87 3.69
CA ARG A 391 -2.94 -8.99 3.52
C ARG A 391 -2.88 -9.59 2.12
N GLU A 392 -2.48 -8.81 1.13
CA GLU A 392 -2.41 -9.24 -0.26
C GLU A 392 -1.08 -8.84 -0.90
N LEU A 393 -0.38 -9.82 -1.47
CA LEU A 393 0.88 -9.63 -2.15
C LEU A 393 0.82 -10.22 -3.55
N ASP A 394 1.03 -9.37 -4.55
CA ASP A 394 1.12 -9.77 -5.95
C ASP A 394 2.58 -9.69 -6.42
N LEU A 395 3.20 -10.85 -6.61
CA LEU A 395 4.55 -11.02 -7.18
C LEU A 395 4.50 -11.58 -8.60
N SER A 396 3.33 -11.57 -9.24
CA SER A 396 3.13 -12.16 -10.57
C SER A 396 4.14 -11.64 -11.59
N THR A 397 4.47 -12.46 -12.58
CA THR A 397 5.38 -12.12 -13.71
C THR A 397 6.81 -11.76 -13.32
N ASN A 398 7.22 -11.96 -12.06
CA ASN A 398 8.63 -11.89 -11.68
C ASN A 398 9.32 -13.25 -11.90
N SER A 399 10.61 -13.21 -12.21
CA SER A 399 11.46 -14.40 -12.21
C SER A 399 11.78 -14.76 -10.75
N LEU A 400 10.97 -15.62 -10.15
CA LEU A 400 11.27 -16.21 -8.85
C LEU A 400 12.23 -17.38 -9.07
N ASN A 401 13.45 -17.27 -8.54
CA ASN A 401 14.36 -18.41 -8.45
C ASN A 401 14.00 -19.26 -7.21
N ASP A 402 14.64 -20.43 -7.06
CA ASP A 402 14.36 -21.33 -5.94
C ASP A 402 14.62 -20.71 -4.57
N SER A 403 15.62 -19.82 -4.48
CA SER A 403 15.93 -19.08 -3.25
C SER A 403 14.79 -18.12 -2.87
N ALA A 404 14.27 -17.35 -3.83
CA ALA A 404 13.18 -16.40 -3.61
C ALA A 404 11.90 -17.09 -3.12
N VAL A 405 11.56 -18.28 -3.66
CA VAL A 405 10.39 -19.04 -3.20
C VAL A 405 10.59 -19.62 -1.80
N LYS A 406 11.81 -20.05 -1.45
CA LYS A 406 12.13 -20.47 -0.08
C LYS A 406 12.01 -19.34 0.92
N LEU A 407 12.54 -18.16 0.58
CA LEU A 407 12.37 -16.95 1.40
C LEU A 407 10.89 -16.59 1.56
N LEU A 408 10.10 -16.76 0.49
CA LEU A 408 8.67 -16.49 0.52
C LEU A 408 7.94 -17.47 1.45
N SER A 409 8.27 -18.75 1.37
CA SER A 409 7.76 -19.78 2.29
C SER A 409 8.08 -19.41 3.73
N ALA A 410 9.35 -19.12 4.05
CA ALA A 410 9.77 -18.74 5.39
C ALA A 410 9.06 -17.47 5.90
N ALA A 411 8.83 -16.49 5.02
CA ALA A 411 8.15 -15.27 5.39
C ALA A 411 6.66 -15.48 5.70
N VAL A 412 5.96 -16.35 4.95
CA VAL A 412 4.55 -16.69 5.21
C VAL A 412 4.39 -17.63 6.40
N GLU A 413 5.38 -18.47 6.67
CA GLU A 413 5.43 -19.36 7.85
C GLU A 413 5.72 -18.60 9.16
N SER A 414 6.13 -17.33 9.09
CA SER A 414 6.33 -16.48 10.26
C SER A 414 5.02 -16.29 11.05
N PRO A 415 5.02 -16.39 12.40
CA PRO A 415 3.84 -16.13 13.22
C PRO A 415 3.36 -14.67 13.16
N HIS A 416 4.18 -13.78 12.60
CA HIS A 416 3.84 -12.37 12.41
C HIS A 416 3.23 -12.10 11.03
N ALA A 417 3.30 -13.05 10.10
CA ALA A 417 2.75 -12.91 8.77
C ALA A 417 1.21 -12.82 8.83
N LYS A 418 0.69 -11.86 8.08
CA LYS A 418 -0.72 -11.50 8.03
C LYS A 418 -1.34 -11.75 6.65
N LEU A 419 -0.59 -12.41 5.77
CA LEU A 419 -0.87 -12.54 4.36
C LEU A 419 -1.97 -13.57 4.09
N ASN A 420 -3.09 -13.11 3.54
CA ASN A 420 -4.26 -13.93 3.20
C ASN A 420 -4.29 -14.30 1.71
N ILE A 421 -3.76 -13.42 0.85
CA ILE A 421 -3.81 -13.58 -0.61
C ILE A 421 -2.40 -13.46 -1.17
N LEU A 422 -1.98 -14.48 -1.92
CA LEU A 422 -0.69 -14.51 -2.60
C LEU A 422 -0.91 -14.81 -4.09
N ARG A 423 -0.40 -13.94 -4.96
CA ARG A 423 -0.42 -14.17 -6.40
C ARG A 423 0.98 -14.34 -6.94
N LEU A 424 1.22 -15.50 -7.54
CA LEU A 424 2.46 -15.91 -8.20
C LEU A 424 2.22 -16.22 -9.67
N ASN A 425 1.20 -15.59 -10.27
CA ASN A 425 0.81 -15.86 -11.65
C ASN A 425 2.00 -15.65 -12.58
N VAL A 426 2.13 -16.54 -13.56
CA VAL A 426 3.18 -16.45 -14.59
C VAL A 426 4.62 -16.59 -14.01
N CYS A 427 4.79 -17.07 -12.78
CA CYS A 427 6.10 -17.50 -12.27
C CYS A 427 6.38 -18.93 -12.73
N GLU A 428 7.59 -19.21 -13.20
CA GLU A 428 8.01 -20.58 -13.52
C GLU A 428 8.40 -21.28 -12.21
N LEU A 429 7.54 -22.16 -11.72
CA LEU A 429 7.77 -22.91 -10.49
C LEU A 429 8.39 -24.27 -10.83
N SER A 430 9.60 -24.51 -10.31
CA SER A 430 10.22 -25.83 -10.28
C SER A 430 9.46 -26.79 -9.35
N GLU A 431 9.81 -28.08 -9.36
CA GLU A 431 9.28 -29.04 -8.38
C GLU A 431 9.66 -28.62 -6.95
N GLU A 432 10.90 -28.16 -6.74
CA GLU A 432 11.37 -27.64 -5.45
C GLU A 432 10.57 -26.41 -5.01
N ASN A 433 10.16 -25.54 -5.94
CA ASN A 433 9.27 -24.43 -5.62
C ASN A 433 7.88 -24.91 -5.20
N CYS A 434 7.33 -25.91 -5.88
CA CYS A 434 6.04 -26.48 -5.52
C CYS A 434 6.08 -27.15 -4.14
N GLU A 435 7.21 -27.78 -3.78
CA GLU A 435 7.44 -28.33 -2.45
C GLU A 435 7.49 -27.23 -1.38
N ALA A 436 8.20 -26.13 -1.63
CA ALA A 436 8.22 -24.97 -0.72
C ALA A 436 6.82 -24.36 -0.54
N VAL A 437 6.07 -24.17 -1.63
CA VAL A 437 4.67 -23.70 -1.54
C VAL A 437 3.79 -24.70 -0.76
N SER A 438 4.01 -26.00 -0.93
CA SER A 438 3.31 -27.04 -0.18
C SER A 438 3.63 -27.01 1.32
N SER A 439 4.89 -26.77 1.70
CA SER A 439 5.33 -26.54 3.08
C SER A 439 4.61 -25.35 3.71
N MET A 440 4.58 -24.22 3.01
CA MET A 440 3.87 -23.01 3.43
C MET A 440 2.38 -23.27 3.70
N LEU A 441 1.71 -24.01 2.81
CA LEU A 441 0.29 -24.37 2.98
C LEU A 441 0.04 -25.30 4.17
N SER A 442 1.04 -26.10 4.55
CA SER A 442 0.99 -27.06 5.66
C SER A 442 1.29 -26.46 7.03
N SER A 443 1.75 -25.20 7.08
CA SER A 443 2.21 -24.55 8.29
C SER A 443 1.06 -24.04 9.17
N GLN A 444 1.16 -24.24 10.48
CA GLN A 444 0.17 -23.75 11.45
C GLN A 444 0.06 -22.21 11.48
N SER A 445 1.18 -21.53 11.25
CA SER A 445 1.28 -20.07 11.24
C SER A 445 0.67 -19.44 10.00
N SER A 446 0.54 -20.21 8.91
CA SER A 446 0.01 -19.68 7.65
C SER A 446 -1.42 -19.16 7.83
N THR A 447 -1.66 -17.96 7.30
CA THR A 447 -2.99 -17.32 7.25
C THR A 447 -3.54 -17.28 5.83
N LEU A 448 -2.87 -17.94 4.88
CA LEU A 448 -3.19 -17.89 3.47
C LEU A 448 -4.54 -18.58 3.18
N THR A 449 -5.46 -17.83 2.57
CA THR A 449 -6.79 -18.29 2.18
C THR A 449 -6.99 -18.33 0.67
N GLU A 450 -6.21 -17.56 -0.10
CA GLU A 450 -6.23 -17.53 -1.57
C GLU A 450 -4.82 -17.62 -2.15
N LEU A 451 -4.65 -18.52 -3.11
CA LEU A 451 -3.41 -18.72 -3.84
C LEU A 451 -3.71 -18.78 -5.34
N ASP A 452 -3.05 -17.90 -6.10
CA ASP A 452 -3.17 -17.83 -7.55
C ASP A 452 -1.84 -18.17 -8.23
N LEU A 453 -1.81 -19.31 -8.94
CA LEU A 453 -0.66 -19.85 -9.66
C LEU A 453 -0.91 -19.92 -11.17
N SER A 454 -1.87 -19.14 -11.67
CA SER A 454 -2.36 -19.21 -13.04
C SER A 454 -1.28 -18.86 -14.10
N ILE A 455 -1.46 -19.38 -15.31
CA ILE A 455 -0.83 -18.97 -16.58
C ILE A 455 0.65 -19.35 -16.81
N LYS A 456 1.39 -19.97 -15.85
CA LYS A 456 2.63 -20.73 -16.21
C LYS A 456 2.90 -21.99 -15.39
N ASN A 457 2.79 -23.12 -16.11
CA ASN A 457 3.53 -24.39 -15.99
C ASN A 457 3.73 -25.06 -14.62
N VAL A 458 2.81 -24.89 -13.66
CA VAL A 458 2.62 -25.95 -12.66
C VAL A 458 2.24 -27.22 -13.43
N GLN A 459 3.19 -28.15 -13.53
CA GLN A 459 3.01 -29.44 -14.18
C GLN A 459 2.29 -30.42 -13.23
N ASP A 460 1.96 -31.60 -13.73
CA ASP A 460 1.34 -32.66 -12.92
C ASP A 460 2.15 -33.00 -11.65
N SER A 461 3.48 -32.97 -11.71
CA SER A 461 4.34 -33.18 -10.54
C SER A 461 4.22 -32.05 -9.52
N GLY A 462 4.13 -30.79 -9.98
CA GLY A 462 3.87 -29.64 -9.13
C GLY A 462 2.51 -29.73 -8.43
N VAL A 463 1.43 -30.06 -9.16
CA VAL A 463 0.10 -30.26 -8.56
C VAL A 463 0.11 -31.41 -7.55
N LYS A 464 0.83 -32.50 -7.85
CA LYS A 464 1.01 -33.60 -6.91
C LYS A 464 1.70 -33.14 -5.62
N LEU A 465 2.75 -32.32 -5.70
CA LEU A 465 3.42 -31.77 -4.51
C LEU A 465 2.51 -30.83 -3.72
N LEU A 466 1.78 -29.94 -4.40
CA LEU A 466 0.81 -29.05 -3.77
C LEU A 466 -0.32 -29.83 -3.07
N SER A 467 -0.74 -30.97 -3.63
CA SER A 467 -1.81 -31.79 -3.07
C SER A 467 -1.49 -32.27 -1.64
N ALA A 468 -0.22 -32.54 -1.33
CA ALA A 468 0.20 -32.93 0.02
C ALA A 468 -0.08 -31.81 1.03
N GLY A 469 0.24 -30.56 0.68
CA GLY A 469 0.01 -29.41 1.56
C GLY A 469 -1.46 -29.03 1.68
N LEU A 470 -2.22 -29.15 0.60
CA LEU A 470 -3.68 -28.95 0.60
C LEU A 470 -4.44 -29.99 1.44
N GLN A 471 -3.85 -31.16 1.67
CA GLN A 471 -4.39 -32.21 2.54
C GLN A 471 -3.93 -32.09 4.00
N SER A 472 -3.10 -31.10 4.35
CA SER A 472 -2.69 -30.87 5.73
C SER A 472 -3.85 -30.36 6.57
N LEU A 473 -3.96 -30.83 7.82
CA LEU A 473 -4.93 -30.33 8.81
C LEU A 473 -4.74 -28.85 9.16
N ASN A 474 -3.56 -28.31 8.87
CA ASN A 474 -3.24 -26.91 9.12
C ASN A 474 -3.58 -26.00 7.93
N CYS A 475 -3.94 -26.57 6.77
CA CYS A 475 -4.20 -25.81 5.56
C CYS A 475 -5.50 -25.01 5.69
N LYS A 476 -5.42 -23.69 5.53
CA LYS A 476 -6.55 -22.75 5.59
C LYS A 476 -6.96 -22.23 4.21
N LEU A 477 -6.40 -22.80 3.14
CA LEU A 477 -6.62 -22.34 1.78
C LEU A 477 -8.05 -22.66 1.32
N ASN A 478 -8.80 -21.62 1.02
CA ASN A 478 -10.19 -21.71 0.56
C ASN A 478 -10.29 -21.56 -0.96
N ASN A 479 -9.42 -20.74 -1.58
CA ASN A 479 -9.44 -20.47 -3.01
C ASN A 479 -8.09 -20.85 -3.64
N LEU A 480 -8.14 -21.74 -4.64
CA LEU A 480 -7.00 -22.11 -5.46
C LEU A 480 -7.31 -21.86 -6.93
N ARG A 481 -6.48 -21.06 -7.59
CA ARG A 481 -6.54 -20.83 -9.04
C ARG A 481 -5.33 -21.45 -9.73
N LEU A 482 -5.62 -22.35 -10.67
CA LEU A 482 -4.66 -23.04 -11.55
C LEU A 482 -5.03 -22.80 -13.03
N SER A 483 -5.66 -21.67 -13.34
CA SER A 483 -6.18 -21.42 -14.68
C SER A 483 -5.06 -21.32 -15.71
N GLY A 484 -5.20 -22.03 -16.83
CA GLY A 484 -4.22 -22.04 -17.91
C GLY A 484 -2.93 -22.78 -17.58
N CYS A 485 -2.90 -23.58 -16.50
CA CYS A 485 -1.81 -24.52 -16.23
C CYS A 485 -1.90 -25.73 -17.18
N ASN A 486 -0.76 -26.40 -17.42
CA ASN A 486 -0.68 -27.60 -18.25
C ASN A 486 -1.06 -28.86 -17.45
N LEU A 487 -2.34 -28.94 -17.08
CA LEU A 487 -2.88 -29.99 -16.24
C LEU A 487 -3.35 -31.18 -17.09
N SER A 488 -3.02 -32.40 -16.67
CA SER A 488 -3.52 -33.64 -17.26
C SER A 488 -4.44 -34.42 -16.30
N GLU A 489 -4.80 -35.64 -16.68
CA GLU A 489 -5.48 -36.61 -15.81
C GLU A 489 -4.74 -36.83 -14.48
N ARG A 490 -3.40 -36.78 -14.47
CA ARG A 490 -2.60 -36.95 -13.25
C ARG A 490 -2.83 -35.81 -12.25
N SER A 491 -2.95 -34.58 -12.74
CA SER A 491 -3.34 -33.44 -11.92
C SER A 491 -4.75 -33.63 -11.35
N CYS A 492 -5.68 -34.14 -12.16
CA CYS A 492 -7.05 -34.42 -11.71
C CYS A 492 -7.11 -35.53 -10.64
N GLU A 493 -6.25 -36.55 -10.72
CA GLU A 493 -6.13 -37.60 -9.69
C GLU A 493 -5.62 -37.04 -8.36
N ALA A 494 -4.58 -36.18 -8.41
CA ALA A 494 -4.06 -35.50 -7.23
C ALA A 494 -5.12 -34.58 -6.59
N LEU A 495 -5.82 -33.79 -7.40
CA LEU A 495 -6.91 -32.93 -6.93
C LEU A 495 -8.11 -33.73 -6.42
N CYS A 496 -8.46 -34.86 -7.04
CA CYS A 496 -9.49 -35.77 -6.54
C CYS A 496 -9.18 -36.24 -5.12
N SER A 497 -7.90 -36.52 -4.83
CA SER A 497 -7.45 -36.88 -3.48
C SER A 497 -7.62 -35.72 -2.49
N VAL A 498 -7.33 -34.48 -2.91
CA VAL A 498 -7.58 -33.27 -2.10
C VAL A 498 -9.07 -33.09 -1.82
N LEU A 499 -9.92 -33.16 -2.85
CA LEU A 499 -11.38 -33.00 -2.72
C LEU A 499 -12.01 -34.06 -1.82
N SER A 500 -11.40 -35.24 -1.73
CA SER A 500 -11.88 -36.35 -0.91
C SER A 500 -11.35 -36.32 0.52
N ALA A 501 -10.39 -35.45 0.84
CA ALA A 501 -9.73 -35.42 2.13
C ALA A 501 -10.55 -34.63 3.16
N GLN A 502 -10.76 -35.24 4.33
CA GLN A 502 -11.47 -34.61 5.46
C GLN A 502 -10.80 -33.31 5.95
N SER A 503 -9.49 -33.19 5.75
CA SER A 503 -8.68 -32.04 6.14
C SER A 503 -8.78 -30.86 5.17
N SER A 504 -9.36 -31.03 3.98
CA SER A 504 -9.38 -29.98 2.97
C SER A 504 -10.28 -28.81 3.35
N SER A 505 -9.70 -27.60 3.37
CA SER A 505 -10.43 -26.34 3.57
C SER A 505 -10.92 -25.72 2.26
N LEU A 506 -10.67 -26.35 1.12
CA LEU A 506 -10.94 -25.76 -0.19
C LEU A 506 -12.45 -25.54 -0.39
N ARG A 507 -12.80 -24.36 -0.91
CA ARG A 507 -14.17 -23.91 -1.21
C ARG A 507 -14.31 -23.49 -2.68
N GLU A 508 -13.27 -22.92 -3.26
CA GLU A 508 -13.25 -22.46 -4.64
C GLU A 508 -12.05 -23.06 -5.38
N LEU A 509 -12.32 -23.67 -6.53
CA LEU A 509 -11.30 -24.25 -7.39
C LEU A 509 -11.51 -23.80 -8.83
N ASP A 510 -10.52 -23.08 -9.37
CA ASP A 510 -10.51 -22.65 -10.77
C ASP A 510 -9.46 -23.42 -11.58
N LEU A 511 -9.93 -24.28 -12.48
CA LEU A 511 -9.12 -25.06 -13.43
C LEU A 511 -9.37 -24.62 -14.88
N SER A 512 -9.95 -23.44 -15.09
CA SER A 512 -10.32 -22.94 -16.41
C SER A 512 -9.12 -22.93 -17.36
N ASN A 513 -9.35 -23.11 -18.65
CA ASN A 513 -8.31 -23.09 -19.69
C ASN A 513 -7.24 -24.18 -19.57
N SER A 514 -7.50 -25.28 -18.85
CA SER A 514 -6.68 -26.49 -18.88
C SER A 514 -7.37 -27.57 -19.71
N ASP A 515 -6.63 -28.24 -20.59
CA ASP A 515 -7.17 -29.22 -21.54
C ASP A 515 -7.46 -30.59 -20.88
N LEU A 516 -8.28 -30.58 -19.81
CA LEU A 516 -8.57 -31.72 -18.92
C LEU A 516 -9.35 -32.86 -19.61
N GLN A 517 -10.20 -32.53 -20.58
CA GLN A 517 -11.08 -33.46 -21.29
C GLN A 517 -12.04 -34.22 -20.35
N ASP A 518 -12.85 -35.11 -20.91
CA ASP A 518 -13.84 -35.89 -20.14
C ASP A 518 -13.19 -36.82 -19.12
N SER A 519 -12.01 -37.37 -19.43
CA SER A 519 -11.27 -38.26 -18.53
C SER A 519 -10.79 -37.56 -17.26
N GLY A 520 -10.25 -36.33 -17.37
CA GLY A 520 -9.90 -35.51 -16.22
C GLY A 520 -11.12 -35.15 -15.38
N VAL A 521 -12.23 -34.76 -16.03
CA VAL A 521 -13.49 -34.45 -15.36
C VAL A 521 -14.08 -35.66 -14.64
N LYS A 522 -13.94 -36.86 -15.20
CA LYS A 522 -14.38 -38.10 -14.56
C LYS A 522 -13.62 -38.39 -13.27
N LEU A 523 -12.32 -38.12 -13.22
CA LEU A 523 -11.51 -38.21 -12.00
C LEU A 523 -11.94 -37.17 -10.96
N LEU A 524 -12.09 -35.90 -11.35
CA LEU A 524 -12.59 -34.85 -10.45
C LEU A 524 -13.98 -35.17 -9.91
N SER A 525 -14.86 -35.73 -10.76
CA SER A 525 -16.20 -36.17 -10.40
C SER A 525 -16.19 -37.25 -9.32
N ALA A 526 -15.17 -38.12 -9.28
CA ALA A 526 -15.02 -39.09 -8.21
C ALA A 526 -14.74 -38.41 -6.85
N GLY A 527 -13.93 -37.34 -6.85
CA GLY A 527 -13.66 -36.55 -5.65
C GLY A 527 -14.89 -35.75 -5.19
N LEU A 528 -15.63 -35.16 -6.13
CA LEU A 528 -16.87 -34.43 -5.84
C LEU A 528 -17.98 -35.31 -5.24
N LYS A 529 -17.94 -36.63 -5.47
CA LYS A 529 -18.87 -37.59 -4.85
C LYS A 529 -18.58 -37.86 -3.37
N SER A 530 -17.39 -37.51 -2.89
CA SER A 530 -17.02 -37.71 -1.49
C SER A 530 -17.88 -36.84 -0.59
N SER A 531 -18.37 -37.42 0.51
CA SER A 531 -19.07 -36.65 1.56
C SER A 531 -18.17 -35.66 2.30
N GLN A 532 -16.85 -35.74 2.08
CA GLN A 532 -15.87 -34.80 2.62
C GLN A 532 -15.64 -33.59 1.69
N CYS A 533 -16.14 -33.63 0.45
CA CYS A 533 -15.90 -32.56 -0.50
C CYS A 533 -16.69 -31.30 -0.12
N ALA A 534 -15.98 -30.25 0.24
CA ALA A 534 -16.58 -29.00 0.70
C ALA A 534 -16.53 -27.88 -0.37
N VAL A 535 -16.16 -28.18 -1.61
CA VAL A 535 -16.08 -27.18 -2.69
C VAL A 535 -17.47 -26.66 -3.02
N GLU A 536 -17.59 -25.33 -3.01
CA GLU A 536 -18.81 -24.57 -3.30
C GLU A 536 -18.76 -23.97 -4.71
N THR A 537 -17.58 -23.62 -5.21
CA THR A 537 -17.39 -23.05 -6.56
C THR A 537 -16.36 -23.85 -7.34
N LEU A 538 -16.75 -24.34 -8.51
CA LEU A 538 -15.87 -25.05 -9.43
C LEU A 538 -15.95 -24.42 -10.82
N SER A 539 -14.82 -23.95 -11.32
CA SER A 539 -14.71 -23.49 -12.71
C SER A 539 -13.91 -24.48 -13.55
N LEU A 540 -14.57 -25.04 -14.56
CA LEU A 540 -14.01 -25.91 -15.60
C LEU A 540 -14.22 -25.28 -16.99
N SER A 541 -14.23 -23.95 -17.03
CA SER A 541 -14.50 -23.18 -18.22
C SER A 541 -13.38 -23.37 -19.25
N GLY A 542 -13.72 -23.77 -20.47
CA GLY A 542 -12.72 -23.96 -21.53
C GLY A 542 -11.85 -25.22 -21.39
N CYS A 543 -12.36 -26.29 -20.79
CA CYS A 543 -11.61 -27.51 -20.46
C CYS A 543 -11.74 -28.69 -21.44
N LEU A 544 -12.31 -28.45 -22.64
CA LEU A 544 -12.56 -29.46 -23.67
C LEU A 544 -13.56 -30.55 -23.22
N ILE A 545 -14.56 -30.17 -22.45
CA ILE A 545 -15.55 -31.08 -21.88
C ILE A 545 -16.66 -31.36 -22.89
N THR A 546 -17.03 -32.63 -23.04
CA THR A 546 -18.14 -33.08 -23.86
C THR A 546 -19.36 -33.52 -23.03
N GLU A 547 -20.32 -34.18 -23.66
CA GLU A 547 -21.45 -34.79 -22.97
C GLU A 547 -21.06 -35.88 -21.97
N GLU A 548 -19.95 -36.59 -22.19
CA GLU A 548 -19.47 -37.64 -21.28
C GLU A 548 -18.99 -37.04 -19.94
N GLY A 549 -18.20 -35.97 -19.99
CA GLY A 549 -17.75 -35.26 -18.80
C GLY A 549 -18.92 -34.60 -18.06
N CYS A 550 -19.87 -34.01 -18.79
CA CYS A 550 -21.08 -33.44 -18.19
C CYS A 550 -21.95 -34.52 -17.50
N THR A 551 -22.02 -35.72 -18.08
CA THR A 551 -22.71 -36.86 -17.47
C THR A 551 -22.03 -37.28 -16.16
N SER A 552 -20.70 -37.31 -16.15
CA SER A 552 -19.90 -37.62 -14.94
C SER A 552 -20.15 -36.59 -13.83
N LEU A 553 -20.17 -35.29 -14.17
CA LEU A 553 -20.48 -34.21 -13.24
C LEU A 553 -21.91 -34.31 -12.71
N ALA A 554 -22.90 -34.50 -13.58
CA ALA A 554 -24.30 -34.66 -13.16
C ALA A 554 -24.48 -35.84 -12.19
N SER A 555 -23.77 -36.95 -12.44
CA SER A 555 -23.74 -38.09 -11.50
C SER A 555 -23.10 -37.73 -10.16
N ALA A 556 -22.04 -36.91 -10.16
CA ALA A 556 -21.40 -36.45 -8.93
C ALA A 556 -22.31 -35.53 -8.11
N LEU A 557 -22.95 -34.55 -8.76
CA LEU A 557 -23.86 -33.60 -8.12
C LEU A 557 -25.14 -34.25 -7.58
N SER A 558 -25.56 -35.36 -8.17
CA SER A 558 -26.69 -36.16 -7.67
C SER A 558 -26.31 -37.02 -6.46
N SER A 559 -25.01 -37.12 -6.12
CA SER A 559 -24.55 -37.86 -4.94
C SER A 559 -24.69 -36.94 -3.72
N ASN A 560 -25.55 -37.34 -2.77
CA ASN A 560 -25.95 -36.49 -1.64
C ASN A 560 -25.04 -36.71 -0.41
N PRO A 561 -24.52 -35.64 0.24
CA PRO A 561 -24.69 -34.21 -0.11
C PRO A 561 -23.55 -33.66 -1.00
N SER A 562 -23.93 -33.03 -2.11
CA SER A 562 -23.05 -32.11 -2.83
C SER A 562 -23.11 -30.73 -2.18
N HIS A 563 -21.95 -30.11 -1.98
CA HIS A 563 -21.82 -28.74 -1.46
C HIS A 563 -21.71 -27.68 -2.56
N LEU A 564 -21.68 -28.10 -3.83
CA LEU A 564 -21.43 -27.21 -4.95
C LEU A 564 -22.63 -26.27 -5.19
N ARG A 565 -22.34 -24.96 -5.17
CA ARG A 565 -23.27 -23.86 -5.41
C ARG A 565 -23.07 -23.23 -6.78
N GLU A 566 -21.82 -23.15 -7.25
CA GLU A 566 -21.50 -22.57 -8.54
C GLU A 566 -20.66 -23.51 -9.39
N LEU A 567 -21.11 -23.74 -10.62
CA LEU A 567 -20.41 -24.55 -11.62
C LEU A 567 -20.31 -23.77 -12.92
N ASP A 568 -19.09 -23.50 -13.36
CA ASP A 568 -18.80 -22.88 -14.66
C ASP A 568 -18.26 -23.90 -15.66
N LEU A 569 -19.08 -24.21 -16.66
CA LEU A 569 -18.80 -25.05 -17.82
C LEU A 569 -18.80 -24.24 -19.14
N SER A 570 -18.78 -22.91 -19.07
CA SER A 570 -18.70 -22.06 -20.25
C SER A 570 -17.50 -22.43 -21.13
N TYR A 571 -17.61 -22.16 -22.43
CA TYR A 571 -16.58 -22.50 -23.41
C TYR A 571 -16.27 -24.00 -23.50
N ASN A 572 -17.27 -24.87 -23.33
CA ASN A 572 -17.17 -26.32 -23.57
C ASN A 572 -18.23 -26.81 -24.58
N HIS A 573 -18.36 -28.11 -24.78
CA HIS A 573 -19.41 -28.72 -25.61
C HIS A 573 -20.22 -29.77 -24.84
N PRO A 574 -21.11 -29.38 -23.92
CA PRO A 574 -21.89 -30.33 -23.12
C PRO A 574 -22.81 -31.28 -23.89
N GLY A 575 -23.06 -31.01 -25.18
CA GLY A 575 -24.02 -31.76 -26.00
C GLY A 575 -25.47 -31.67 -25.50
N ASP A 576 -26.41 -32.16 -26.30
CA ASP A 576 -27.83 -32.14 -25.91
C ASP A 576 -28.10 -33.05 -24.70
N SER A 577 -27.40 -34.19 -24.63
CA SER A 577 -27.57 -35.17 -23.56
C SER A 577 -27.02 -34.65 -22.23
N GLY A 578 -25.81 -34.10 -22.21
CA GLY A 578 -25.23 -33.47 -21.03
C GLY A 578 -26.04 -32.25 -20.57
N MET A 579 -26.48 -31.40 -21.49
CA MET A 579 -27.37 -30.28 -21.15
C MET A 579 -28.68 -30.73 -20.52
N LYS A 580 -29.29 -31.80 -21.04
CA LYS A 580 -30.52 -32.36 -20.48
C LYS A 580 -30.32 -32.87 -19.06
N LEU A 581 -29.20 -33.55 -18.78
CA LEU A 581 -28.87 -34.06 -17.45
C LEU A 581 -28.64 -32.92 -16.45
N LEU A 582 -27.80 -31.94 -16.81
CA LEU A 582 -27.53 -30.78 -15.96
C LEU A 582 -28.81 -29.96 -15.68
N SER A 583 -29.65 -29.75 -16.70
CA SER A 583 -30.92 -29.04 -16.57
C SER A 583 -31.97 -29.80 -15.75
N ALA A 584 -31.94 -31.13 -15.79
CA ALA A 584 -32.79 -31.97 -14.94
C ALA A 584 -32.33 -31.91 -13.49
N GLY A 585 -31.02 -31.94 -13.25
CA GLY A 585 -30.42 -31.78 -11.93
C GLY A 585 -30.77 -30.46 -11.25
N LEU A 586 -30.77 -29.33 -11.99
CA LEU A 586 -31.21 -28.03 -11.46
C LEU A 586 -32.67 -28.00 -10.97
N LYS A 587 -33.51 -28.96 -11.38
CA LYS A 587 -34.89 -29.11 -10.91
C LYS A 587 -35.01 -30.06 -9.72
N ASP A 588 -33.95 -30.82 -9.43
CA ASP A 588 -33.89 -31.76 -8.31
C ASP A 588 -33.63 -30.98 -7.01
N PRO A 589 -34.52 -31.05 -5.99
CA PRO A 589 -34.30 -30.41 -4.70
C PRO A 589 -33.04 -30.88 -3.97
N GLY A 590 -32.48 -32.03 -4.36
CA GLY A 590 -31.22 -32.56 -3.84
C GLY A 590 -29.98 -31.83 -4.33
N TRP A 591 -30.06 -31.09 -5.45
CA TRP A 591 -28.97 -30.24 -5.94
C TRP A 591 -28.98 -28.90 -5.19
N ARG A 592 -27.81 -28.49 -4.70
CA ARG A 592 -27.60 -27.18 -4.05
C ARG A 592 -27.02 -26.12 -4.98
N LEU A 593 -27.00 -26.42 -6.27
CA LEU A 593 -26.37 -25.59 -7.28
C LEU A 593 -27.24 -24.33 -7.54
N ASP A 594 -26.75 -23.18 -7.07
CA ASP A 594 -27.37 -21.87 -7.22
C ASP A 594 -27.13 -21.31 -8.64
N THR A 595 -25.92 -21.53 -9.19
CA THR A 595 -25.49 -21.00 -10.49
C THR A 595 -24.85 -22.07 -11.36
N LEU A 596 -25.39 -22.28 -12.56
CA LEU A 596 -24.76 -23.06 -13.62
C LEU A 596 -24.49 -22.16 -14.83
N ARG A 597 -23.21 -21.94 -15.16
CA ARG A 597 -22.79 -21.22 -16.37
C ARG A 597 -22.39 -22.23 -17.42
N VAL A 598 -23.03 -22.18 -18.59
CA VAL A 598 -22.72 -23.10 -19.70
C VAL A 598 -22.43 -22.36 -21.00
N GLU A 599 -23.07 -21.23 -21.20
CA GLU A 599 -22.86 -20.43 -22.40
C GLU A 599 -21.65 -19.49 -22.25
N PRO A 600 -20.83 -19.32 -23.31
CA PRO A 600 -21.04 -19.89 -24.64
C PRO A 600 -20.63 -21.37 -24.75
N ALA A 601 -21.44 -22.21 -25.40
CA ALA A 601 -21.17 -23.64 -25.63
C ALA A 601 -21.06 -24.01 -27.12
N GLY A 602 -20.59 -25.22 -27.42
CA GLY A 602 -20.58 -25.80 -28.77
C GLY A 602 -19.26 -26.40 -29.23
N VAL A 603 -19.31 -27.17 -30.32
CA VAL A 603 -18.19 -27.92 -30.90
C VAL A 603 -16.95 -27.04 -31.16
N ARG A 604 -17.14 -25.76 -31.47
CA ARG A 604 -16.03 -24.80 -31.70
C ARG A 604 -15.07 -24.70 -30.52
N TRP A 605 -15.54 -24.97 -29.30
CA TRP A 605 -14.73 -24.86 -28.08
C TRP A 605 -13.93 -26.13 -27.75
N LEU A 606 -14.13 -27.21 -28.51
CA LEU A 606 -13.29 -28.43 -28.45
C LEU A 606 -11.96 -28.25 -29.19
N ARG A 607 -11.48 -27.01 -29.30
CA ARG A 607 -10.16 -26.68 -29.82
C ARG A 607 -9.20 -26.50 -28.64
N PRO A 608 -8.07 -27.22 -28.58
CA PRO A 608 -7.07 -27.04 -27.53
C PRO A 608 -6.48 -25.63 -27.46
N GLY A 609 -6.09 -25.21 -26.25
CA GLY A 609 -5.41 -23.94 -26.00
C GLY A 609 -6.19 -22.65 -26.33
N LEU A 610 -5.53 -21.49 -26.21
CA LEU A 610 -6.18 -20.17 -26.29
C LEU A 610 -6.81 -19.84 -27.66
N ARG A 611 -6.39 -20.53 -28.73
CA ARG A 611 -6.93 -20.34 -30.09
C ARG A 611 -8.42 -20.69 -30.22
N LYS A 612 -9.00 -21.35 -29.22
CA LYS A 612 -10.45 -21.56 -29.14
C LYS A 612 -11.22 -20.25 -29.04
N TYR A 613 -10.62 -19.22 -28.43
CA TYR A 613 -11.20 -17.87 -28.25
C TYR A 613 -11.00 -16.93 -29.45
N SER A 614 -10.58 -17.47 -30.61
CA SER A 614 -10.25 -16.65 -31.77
C SER A 614 -11.42 -15.78 -32.21
N CYS A 615 -11.18 -14.47 -32.29
CA CYS A 615 -12.14 -13.48 -32.76
C CYS A 615 -11.59 -12.76 -33.98
N GLN A 616 -12.44 -12.56 -34.98
CA GLN A 616 -12.04 -11.84 -36.19
C GLN A 616 -12.17 -10.34 -35.96
N LEU A 617 -11.03 -9.67 -35.90
CA LEU A 617 -10.99 -8.23 -35.73
C LEU A 617 -11.37 -7.50 -37.01
N THR A 618 -12.00 -6.34 -36.84
CA THR A 618 -12.29 -5.44 -37.94
C THR A 618 -11.96 -4.00 -37.57
N ILE A 619 -11.25 -3.32 -38.47
CA ILE A 619 -10.82 -1.94 -38.28
C ILE A 619 -12.04 -1.01 -38.30
N ASP A 620 -12.07 -0.06 -37.36
CA ASP A 620 -13.03 1.03 -37.37
C ASP A 620 -12.48 2.20 -38.20
N THR A 621 -12.95 2.33 -39.44
CA THR A 621 -12.54 3.37 -40.39
C THR A 621 -12.84 4.79 -39.91
N ASN A 622 -13.74 4.97 -38.95
CA ASN A 622 -14.04 6.25 -38.33
C ASN A 622 -12.92 6.73 -37.40
N THR A 623 -12.10 5.81 -36.88
CA THR A 623 -10.99 6.13 -35.98
C THR A 623 -9.65 6.32 -36.70
N VAL A 624 -9.51 5.72 -37.90
CA VAL A 624 -8.24 5.62 -38.63
C VAL A 624 -7.66 7.00 -38.95
N ASN A 625 -6.42 7.25 -38.52
CA ASN A 625 -5.71 8.46 -38.91
C ASN A 625 -5.49 8.55 -40.43
N THR A 626 -5.53 9.77 -40.98
CA THR A 626 -5.43 9.99 -42.43
C THR A 626 -4.08 9.62 -43.04
N LYS A 627 -3.04 9.34 -42.26
CA LYS A 627 -1.74 8.82 -42.76
C LYS A 627 -1.62 7.30 -42.67
N LEU A 628 -2.70 6.59 -42.37
CA LEU A 628 -2.77 5.14 -42.37
C LEU A 628 -3.56 4.67 -43.58
N GLN A 629 -2.92 3.87 -44.43
CA GLN A 629 -3.55 3.26 -45.60
C GLN A 629 -4.04 1.85 -45.25
N LEU A 630 -5.30 1.58 -45.56
CA LEU A 630 -5.89 0.25 -45.47
C LEU A 630 -5.72 -0.48 -46.80
N SER A 631 -5.34 -1.76 -46.73
CA SER A 631 -5.24 -2.66 -47.88
C SER A 631 -5.68 -4.06 -47.49
N ASP A 632 -5.71 -4.98 -48.46
CA ASP A 632 -6.10 -6.38 -48.26
C ASP A 632 -7.47 -6.50 -47.57
N ASN A 633 -8.51 -5.93 -48.19
CA ASN A 633 -9.86 -5.87 -47.64
C ASN A 633 -9.93 -5.34 -46.19
N ASN A 634 -9.14 -4.29 -45.91
CA ASN A 634 -9.00 -3.68 -44.59
C ASN A 634 -8.44 -4.62 -43.51
N ARG A 635 -7.68 -5.66 -43.89
CA ARG A 635 -6.94 -6.52 -42.95
C ARG A 635 -5.50 -6.09 -42.74
N LYS A 636 -4.95 -5.27 -43.64
CA LYS A 636 -3.59 -4.72 -43.52
C LYS A 636 -3.62 -3.21 -43.41
N VAL A 637 -2.80 -2.68 -42.51
CA VAL A 637 -2.63 -1.25 -42.27
C VAL A 637 -1.17 -0.89 -42.41
N THR A 638 -0.88 0.14 -43.21
CA THR A 638 0.48 0.64 -43.40
C THR A 638 0.51 2.15 -43.19
N ARG A 639 1.51 2.64 -42.45
CA ARG A 639 1.73 4.08 -42.33
C ARG A 639 2.46 4.62 -43.55
N VAL A 640 1.81 5.54 -44.26
CA VAL A 640 2.31 6.18 -45.50
C VAL A 640 2.50 7.69 -45.30
N LYS A 641 3.11 8.36 -46.28
CA LYS A 641 3.32 9.83 -46.20
C LYS A 641 2.09 10.59 -46.70
N GLU A 642 1.39 10.00 -47.67
CA GLU A 642 0.24 10.54 -48.38
C GLU A 642 -1.02 10.54 -47.50
N VAL A 643 -1.78 11.63 -47.55
CA VAL A 643 -3.05 11.75 -46.86
C VAL A 643 -4.10 10.91 -47.59
N GLN A 644 -4.66 9.93 -46.88
CA GLN A 644 -5.74 9.08 -47.33
C GLN A 644 -7.09 9.79 -47.18
N SER A 645 -8.00 9.52 -48.11
CA SER A 645 -9.33 10.13 -48.12
C SER A 645 -10.29 9.35 -47.23
N TYR A 646 -10.49 9.82 -45.99
CA TYR A 646 -11.52 9.33 -45.09
C TYR A 646 -12.51 10.45 -44.71
N PRO A 647 -13.81 10.17 -44.53
CA PRO A 647 -14.77 11.17 -44.07
C PRO A 647 -14.37 11.77 -42.71
N ASP A 648 -14.65 13.06 -42.49
CA ASP A 648 -14.36 13.64 -41.18
C ASP A 648 -15.27 13.01 -40.10
N HIS A 649 -14.73 12.76 -38.91
CA HIS A 649 -15.45 12.06 -37.84
C HIS A 649 -14.90 12.45 -36.46
N PRO A 650 -15.74 12.62 -35.42
CA PRO A 650 -15.28 12.99 -34.07
C PRO A 650 -14.30 11.98 -33.46
N ASP A 651 -14.49 10.69 -33.75
CA ASP A 651 -13.62 9.60 -33.24
C ASP A 651 -12.28 9.46 -33.99
N ARG A 652 -11.99 10.28 -35.00
CA ARG A 652 -10.78 10.15 -35.82
C ARG A 652 -9.53 10.61 -35.06
N PHE A 653 -8.51 9.76 -35.01
CA PHE A 653 -7.24 10.14 -34.40
C PHE A 653 -6.46 11.13 -35.28
N ASP A 654 -5.85 12.14 -34.65
CA ASP A 654 -4.87 13.03 -35.29
C ASP A 654 -3.43 12.46 -35.26
N VAL A 655 -3.17 11.51 -34.35
CA VAL A 655 -1.96 10.68 -34.29
C VAL A 655 -2.16 9.40 -35.11
N HIS A 656 -1.08 8.80 -35.62
CA HIS A 656 -1.01 7.59 -36.46
C HIS A 656 -1.51 6.31 -35.76
N GLN A 657 -2.78 6.30 -35.35
CA GLN A 657 -3.44 5.26 -34.58
C GLN A 657 -4.81 4.91 -35.16
N LEU A 658 -5.34 3.78 -34.72
CA LEU A 658 -6.72 3.36 -34.96
C LEU A 658 -7.20 2.44 -33.84
N LEU A 659 -8.52 2.28 -33.74
CA LEU A 659 -9.17 1.18 -33.02
C LEU A 659 -9.89 0.24 -33.99
N CYS A 660 -10.10 -1.00 -33.55
CA CYS A 660 -11.06 -1.91 -34.12
C CYS A 660 -12.47 -1.61 -33.60
N ARG A 661 -13.50 -1.98 -34.37
CA ARG A 661 -14.91 -1.81 -33.98
C ARG A 661 -15.40 -2.89 -33.00
N ASN A 662 -14.63 -3.96 -32.82
CA ASN A 662 -14.99 -5.08 -31.97
C ASN A 662 -14.86 -4.69 -30.49
N GLY A 663 -15.98 -4.54 -29.81
CA GLY A 663 -16.01 -4.55 -28.35
C GLY A 663 -15.72 -5.95 -27.83
N LEU A 664 -14.70 -6.09 -27.00
CA LEU A 664 -14.27 -7.38 -26.45
C LEU A 664 -15.16 -7.73 -25.25
N THR A 665 -15.81 -8.88 -25.32
CA THR A 665 -16.68 -9.42 -24.26
C THR A 665 -16.29 -10.85 -23.94
N GLY A 666 -16.34 -11.24 -22.66
CA GLY A 666 -15.91 -12.57 -22.23
C GLY A 666 -14.42 -12.81 -22.49
N ARG A 667 -14.08 -13.95 -23.09
CA ARG A 667 -12.72 -14.32 -23.51
C ARG A 667 -12.50 -14.11 -25.00
N CYS A 668 -11.47 -13.36 -25.35
CA CYS A 668 -11.14 -13.01 -26.73
C CYS A 668 -9.65 -13.28 -27.02
N TYR A 669 -9.37 -13.87 -28.18
CA TYR A 669 -8.02 -14.11 -28.67
C TYR A 669 -7.90 -13.61 -30.11
N TRP A 670 -6.79 -12.98 -30.46
CA TRP A 670 -6.46 -12.66 -31.85
C TRP A 670 -4.96 -12.62 -32.06
N GLU A 671 -4.55 -12.75 -33.32
CA GLU A 671 -3.16 -12.70 -33.72
C GLU A 671 -2.95 -11.62 -34.78
N VAL A 672 -1.78 -11.00 -34.73
CA VAL A 672 -1.36 -10.00 -35.71
C VAL A 672 0.08 -10.22 -36.13
N GLU A 673 0.35 -9.99 -37.41
CA GLU A 673 1.70 -9.87 -37.93
C GLU A 673 2.09 -8.40 -38.03
N TRP A 674 3.35 -8.07 -37.71
CA TRP A 674 3.84 -6.69 -37.78
C TRP A 674 5.13 -6.57 -38.59
N ARG A 675 5.40 -5.33 -39.05
CA ARG A 675 6.69 -4.89 -39.59
C ARG A 675 6.99 -3.50 -39.09
N GLY A 676 8.26 -3.21 -38.81
CA GLY A 676 8.70 -1.94 -38.26
C GLY A 676 8.35 -1.81 -36.78
N ARG A 677 8.08 -0.57 -36.34
CA ARG A 677 7.78 -0.27 -34.93
C ARG A 677 6.28 0.02 -34.76
N VAL A 678 5.63 -0.77 -33.94
CA VAL A 678 4.18 -0.71 -33.70
C VAL A 678 3.86 -0.85 -32.21
N PHE A 679 2.73 -0.29 -31.79
CA PHE A 679 2.07 -0.74 -30.56
C PHE A 679 0.87 -1.60 -30.91
N ILE A 680 0.80 -2.79 -30.31
CA ILE A 680 -0.37 -3.67 -30.33
C ILE A 680 -1.08 -3.49 -29.01
N SER A 681 -2.32 -3.01 -29.03
CA SER A 681 -2.94 -2.45 -27.83
C SER A 681 -4.38 -2.90 -27.64
N VAL A 682 -4.85 -2.74 -26.41
CA VAL A 682 -6.26 -2.80 -26.05
C VAL A 682 -6.60 -1.52 -25.29
N SER A 683 -7.75 -0.91 -25.57
CA SER A 683 -8.12 0.38 -24.98
C SER A 683 -9.63 0.53 -24.79
N TYR A 684 -10.04 1.33 -23.80
CA TYR A 684 -11.41 1.82 -23.73
C TYR A 684 -11.74 2.77 -24.89
N ARG A 685 -13.02 2.83 -25.26
CA ARG A 685 -13.47 3.72 -26.34
C ARG A 685 -13.32 5.20 -26.00
N SER A 686 -13.28 5.55 -24.72
CA SER A 686 -13.14 6.91 -24.20
C SER A 686 -11.76 7.53 -24.44
N ILE A 687 -10.79 6.78 -24.96
CA ILE A 687 -9.43 7.27 -25.19
C ILE A 687 -9.46 8.56 -26.01
N ARG A 688 -8.71 9.56 -25.55
CA ARG A 688 -8.64 10.88 -26.18
C ARG A 688 -8.18 10.74 -27.63
N ARG A 689 -8.90 11.37 -28.57
CA ARG A 689 -8.63 11.24 -30.01
C ARG A 689 -7.61 12.23 -30.56
N LYS A 690 -7.47 13.38 -29.89
CA LYS A 690 -6.67 14.52 -30.34
C LYS A 690 -5.86 15.13 -29.20
N GLY A 691 -4.65 15.62 -29.49
CA GLY A 691 -3.84 16.37 -28.51
C GLY A 691 -2.41 15.84 -28.33
N ASP A 692 -1.92 15.91 -27.11
CA ASP A 692 -0.53 15.59 -26.74
C ASP A 692 -0.32 14.08 -26.46
N ARG A 693 0.70 13.71 -25.68
CA ARG A 693 1.04 12.29 -25.44
C ARG A 693 -0.09 11.48 -24.82
N ASP A 694 -1.05 12.10 -24.15
CA ASP A 694 -2.10 11.39 -23.43
C ASP A 694 -3.10 10.71 -24.40
N CYS A 695 -3.13 11.10 -25.68
CA CYS A 695 -3.92 10.41 -26.70
C CYS A 695 -3.24 9.15 -27.28
N TRP A 696 -1.99 8.86 -26.93
CA TRP A 696 -1.25 7.71 -27.47
C TRP A 696 -1.60 6.43 -26.70
N LEU A 697 -1.80 5.33 -27.43
CA LEU A 697 -1.98 4.00 -26.87
C LEU A 697 -0.78 3.64 -25.97
N GLY A 698 -1.07 3.19 -24.76
CA GLY A 698 -0.12 2.86 -23.68
C GLY A 698 0.33 4.07 -22.85
N HIS A 699 0.07 5.31 -23.29
CA HIS A 699 0.49 6.54 -22.62
C HIS A 699 -0.62 7.20 -21.79
N ASN A 700 -1.67 6.45 -21.46
CA ASN A 700 -2.76 6.85 -20.58
C ASN A 700 -3.24 5.63 -19.77
N ASP A 701 -4.10 5.89 -18.80
CA ASP A 701 -4.74 4.88 -17.94
C ASP A 701 -5.89 4.12 -18.64
N GLN A 702 -6.18 4.43 -19.91
CA GLN A 702 -7.28 3.83 -20.69
C GLN A 702 -6.79 2.79 -21.71
N SER A 703 -5.49 2.50 -21.76
CA SER A 703 -4.92 1.58 -22.74
C SER A 703 -3.71 0.82 -22.21
N TRP A 704 -3.57 -0.40 -22.73
CA TRP A 704 -2.48 -1.33 -22.44
C TRP A 704 -1.87 -1.76 -23.77
N SER A 705 -0.55 -1.65 -23.89
CA SER A 705 0.12 -1.78 -25.18
C SER A 705 1.38 -2.64 -25.09
N LEU A 706 1.60 -3.46 -26.12
CA LEU A 706 2.85 -4.14 -26.40
C LEU A 706 3.60 -3.36 -27.49
N TYR A 707 4.82 -2.91 -27.20
CA TYR A 707 5.71 -2.32 -28.20
C TYR A 707 6.51 -3.41 -28.91
N CYS A 708 6.42 -3.42 -30.23
CA CYS A 708 7.17 -4.32 -31.10
C CYS A 708 8.08 -3.53 -32.04
N SER A 709 9.24 -4.08 -32.35
CA SER A 709 10.16 -3.65 -33.41
C SER A 709 10.50 -4.81 -34.34
N ASP A 710 11.29 -4.57 -35.39
CA ASP A 710 11.76 -5.64 -36.29
C ASP A 710 12.57 -6.72 -35.55
N ASP A 711 13.24 -6.35 -34.45
CA ASP A 711 13.99 -7.28 -33.59
C ASP A 711 13.10 -8.10 -32.62
N GLY A 712 11.78 -7.88 -32.63
CA GLY A 712 10.84 -8.54 -31.72
C GLY A 712 10.10 -7.59 -30.76
N PRO A 713 9.27 -8.15 -29.85
CA PRO A 713 8.67 -7.42 -28.74
C PRO A 713 9.73 -6.88 -27.77
N ARG A 714 9.56 -5.65 -27.26
CA ARG A 714 10.58 -5.01 -26.39
C ARG A 714 10.08 -4.70 -24.99
N TYR A 715 8.91 -4.09 -24.88
CA TYR A 715 8.33 -3.69 -23.60
C TYR A 715 6.81 -3.62 -23.73
N VAL A 716 6.12 -3.74 -22.60
CA VAL A 716 4.72 -3.35 -22.48
C VAL A 716 4.61 -1.95 -21.86
N CYS A 717 3.51 -1.25 -22.12
CA CYS A 717 3.28 0.11 -21.68
C CYS A 717 1.82 0.29 -21.22
N HIS A 718 1.63 0.89 -20.06
CA HIS A 718 0.33 1.32 -19.54
C HIS A 718 0.53 2.59 -18.71
N ASN A 719 -0.33 3.60 -18.87
CA ASN A 719 -0.25 4.87 -18.16
C ASN A 719 1.16 5.50 -18.17
N LYS A 720 1.83 5.48 -19.33
CA LYS A 720 3.20 5.97 -19.55
C LYS A 720 4.31 5.16 -18.85
N ILE A 721 3.95 4.16 -18.05
CA ILE A 721 4.88 3.25 -17.40
C ILE A 721 5.26 2.14 -18.37
N LYS A 722 6.56 1.99 -18.61
CA LYS A 722 7.11 0.95 -19.49
C LYS A 722 7.71 -0.17 -18.67
N THR A 723 7.39 -1.42 -19.02
CA THR A 723 7.96 -2.62 -18.41
C THR A 723 8.68 -3.42 -19.50
N SER A 724 10.01 -3.56 -19.36
CA SER A 724 10.82 -4.32 -20.32
C SER A 724 10.43 -5.80 -20.31
N ILE A 725 10.44 -6.43 -21.48
CA ILE A 725 10.24 -7.88 -21.62
C ILE A 725 11.62 -8.55 -21.62
N SER A 726 11.80 -9.61 -20.83
CA SER A 726 13.09 -10.30 -20.67
C SER A 726 13.57 -10.97 -21.95
N SER A 727 14.85 -10.75 -22.28
CA SER A 727 15.52 -11.24 -23.50
C SER A 727 15.68 -12.76 -23.59
N SER A 728 15.35 -13.54 -22.55
CA SER A 728 15.43 -15.01 -22.57
C SER A 728 14.48 -15.66 -23.59
N SER A 729 13.48 -14.93 -24.07
CA SER A 729 12.56 -15.35 -25.15
C SER A 729 13.08 -15.06 -26.57
N SER A 730 14.36 -14.68 -26.71
CA SER A 730 15.01 -14.31 -27.98
C SER A 730 15.85 -15.41 -28.63
N SER A 731 16.05 -16.56 -27.96
CA SER A 731 17.00 -17.59 -28.40
C SER A 731 16.47 -18.53 -29.52
N SER A 732 15.21 -18.38 -29.96
CA SER A 732 14.70 -19.14 -31.11
C SER A 732 15.14 -18.50 -32.43
N SER A 733 15.87 -19.24 -33.26
CA SER A 733 16.47 -18.84 -34.53
C SER A 733 15.49 -18.48 -35.66
N SER A 734 14.18 -18.46 -35.41
CA SER A 734 13.16 -17.94 -36.34
C SER A 734 12.47 -16.71 -35.73
N VAL A 735 12.82 -15.52 -36.21
CA VAL A 735 12.17 -14.26 -35.82
C VAL A 735 10.78 -14.22 -36.48
N SER A 736 9.78 -14.84 -35.84
CA SER A 736 8.39 -14.62 -36.21
C SER A 736 7.92 -13.28 -35.65
N ASN A 737 7.60 -12.33 -36.54
CA ASN A 737 6.99 -11.05 -36.20
C ASN A 737 5.47 -11.19 -36.11
N ARG A 738 5.03 -12.16 -35.29
CA ARG A 738 3.63 -12.46 -35.02
C ARG A 738 3.38 -12.48 -33.52
N ALA A 739 2.39 -11.71 -33.09
CA ALA A 739 2.00 -11.58 -31.69
C ALA A 739 0.56 -12.05 -31.52
N ALA A 740 0.27 -12.70 -30.40
CA ALA A 740 -1.07 -13.01 -29.99
C ALA A 740 -1.46 -12.19 -28.76
N VAL A 741 -2.73 -11.83 -28.69
CA VAL A 741 -3.33 -11.13 -27.56
C VAL A 741 -4.49 -11.96 -27.05
N TYR A 742 -4.53 -12.19 -25.75
CA TYR A 742 -5.62 -12.86 -25.05
C TYR A 742 -6.18 -11.95 -23.97
N VAL A 743 -7.49 -11.73 -23.98
CA VAL A 743 -8.21 -10.93 -22.99
C VAL A 743 -9.22 -11.84 -22.31
N ASP A 744 -9.18 -11.91 -20.99
CA ASP A 744 -10.20 -12.53 -20.14
C ASP A 744 -10.90 -11.42 -19.35
N CYS A 745 -11.99 -10.88 -19.92
CA CYS A 745 -12.71 -9.76 -19.30
C CYS A 745 -13.24 -10.11 -17.89
N PRO A 746 -13.86 -11.30 -17.66
CA PRO A 746 -14.28 -11.70 -16.31
C PRO A 746 -13.15 -11.78 -15.30
N ALA A 747 -11.99 -12.33 -15.69
CA ALA A 747 -10.84 -12.44 -14.80
C ALA A 747 -10.05 -11.13 -14.64
N GLY A 748 -10.34 -10.10 -15.45
CA GLY A 748 -9.57 -8.85 -15.43
C GLY A 748 -8.15 -9.00 -15.96
N THR A 749 -7.92 -9.94 -16.89
CA THR A 749 -6.55 -10.21 -17.40
C THR A 749 -6.39 -9.89 -18.88
N LEU A 750 -5.22 -9.34 -19.22
CA LEU A 750 -4.78 -9.11 -20.60
C LEU A 750 -3.35 -9.65 -20.77
N SER A 751 -3.21 -10.65 -21.62
CA SER A 751 -1.96 -11.36 -21.86
C SER A 751 -1.46 -11.18 -23.29
N PHE A 752 -0.16 -10.91 -23.42
CA PHE A 752 0.55 -10.81 -24.69
C PHE A 752 1.48 -12.00 -24.88
N TYR A 753 1.52 -12.55 -26.09
CA TYR A 753 2.36 -13.67 -26.46
C TYR A 753 3.09 -13.39 -27.78
N ARG A 754 4.28 -13.96 -27.94
CA ARG A 754 4.93 -14.13 -29.22
C ARG A 754 4.54 -15.49 -29.79
N VAL A 755 4.19 -15.53 -31.08
CA VAL A 755 3.82 -16.77 -31.78
C VAL A 755 5.06 -17.26 -32.54
N SER A 756 5.60 -18.41 -32.17
CA SER A 756 6.74 -19.04 -32.84
C SER A 756 6.42 -20.50 -33.12
N SER A 757 6.51 -20.94 -34.38
CA SER A 757 6.23 -22.34 -34.79
C SER A 757 4.93 -22.91 -34.19
N ASP A 758 3.88 -22.09 -34.19
CA ASP A 758 2.57 -22.35 -33.58
C ASP A 758 2.52 -22.55 -32.05
N THR A 759 3.65 -22.40 -31.35
CA THR A 759 3.71 -22.29 -29.89
C THR A 759 3.54 -20.84 -29.43
N LEU A 760 2.84 -20.67 -28.31
CA LEU A 760 2.66 -19.37 -27.66
C LEU A 760 3.73 -19.16 -26.58
N ILE A 761 4.62 -18.21 -26.81
CA ILE A 761 5.61 -17.78 -25.83
C ILE A 761 5.03 -16.58 -25.10
N HIS A 762 4.65 -16.76 -23.83
CA HIS A 762 4.12 -15.69 -23.00
C HIS A 762 5.15 -14.56 -22.83
N LEU A 763 4.69 -13.31 -22.98
CA LEU A 763 5.50 -12.10 -22.83
C LEU A 763 5.15 -11.34 -21.55
N HIS A 764 3.86 -11.08 -21.32
CA HIS A 764 3.39 -10.29 -20.19
C HIS A 764 1.88 -10.46 -19.96
N THR A 765 1.43 -10.33 -18.70
CA THR A 765 0.01 -10.25 -18.33
C THR A 765 -0.25 -9.04 -17.44
N PHE A 766 -1.19 -8.19 -17.84
CA PHE A 766 -1.79 -7.19 -16.98
C PHE A 766 -2.94 -7.80 -16.19
N ASN A 767 -3.00 -7.54 -14.88
CA ASN A 767 -4.13 -7.86 -14.02
C ASN A 767 -4.75 -6.54 -13.53
N THR A 768 -6.02 -6.32 -13.86
CA THR A 768 -6.73 -5.09 -13.52
C THR A 768 -8.24 -5.31 -13.58
N THR A 769 -9.00 -4.49 -12.86
CA THR A 769 -10.45 -4.44 -13.03
C THR A 769 -10.77 -3.59 -14.25
N PHE A 770 -11.25 -4.21 -15.32
CA PHE A 770 -11.73 -3.47 -16.49
C PHE A 770 -13.05 -2.77 -16.15
N THR A 771 -13.11 -1.46 -16.34
CA THR A 771 -14.25 -0.61 -15.96
C THR A 771 -15.21 -0.34 -17.11
N ASP A 772 -14.83 -0.66 -18.35
CA ASP A 772 -15.64 -0.48 -19.55
C ASP A 772 -15.24 -1.50 -20.64
N THR A 773 -15.97 -1.53 -21.74
CA THR A 773 -15.71 -2.36 -22.90
C THR A 773 -14.38 -2.00 -23.55
N LEU A 774 -13.58 -3.03 -23.82
CA LEU A 774 -12.26 -2.93 -24.42
C LEU A 774 -12.33 -3.05 -25.94
N TYR A 775 -11.41 -2.38 -26.64
CA TYR A 775 -11.30 -2.38 -28.09
C TYR A 775 -9.83 -2.58 -28.49
N PRO A 776 -9.51 -3.50 -29.41
CA PRO A 776 -8.16 -3.62 -29.97
C PRO A 776 -7.76 -2.34 -30.69
N GLY A 777 -6.48 -1.98 -30.62
CA GLY A 777 -5.97 -0.76 -31.24
C GLY A 777 -4.50 -0.88 -31.62
N PHE A 778 -4.09 -0.05 -32.58
CA PHE A 778 -2.73 -0.09 -33.12
C PHE A 778 -2.17 1.32 -33.32
N TRP A 779 -0.89 1.50 -33.00
CA TRP A 779 -0.10 2.70 -33.32
C TRP A 779 1.06 2.34 -34.24
N PHE A 780 1.42 3.24 -35.16
CA PHE A 780 2.41 2.98 -36.21
C PHE A 780 3.51 4.03 -36.29
N SER A 781 4.77 3.58 -36.34
CA SER A 781 5.90 4.42 -36.76
C SER A 781 6.01 4.50 -38.29
N PRO A 782 6.76 5.47 -38.88
CA PRO A 782 6.88 5.60 -40.33
C PRO A 782 7.36 4.29 -40.98
N GLY A 783 6.72 3.85 -42.07
CA GLY A 783 7.09 2.63 -42.80
C GLY A 783 6.70 1.32 -42.09
N SER A 784 5.95 1.38 -40.98
CA SER A 784 5.49 0.20 -40.24
C SER A 784 4.13 -0.27 -40.74
N SER A 785 3.84 -1.57 -40.55
CA SER A 785 2.56 -2.17 -40.90
C SER A 785 2.10 -3.22 -39.90
N VAL A 786 0.79 -3.43 -39.83
CA VAL A 786 0.14 -4.52 -39.08
C VAL A 786 -0.83 -5.23 -40.03
N SER A 787 -0.83 -6.56 -40.00
CA SER A 787 -1.80 -7.42 -40.69
C SER A 787 -2.57 -8.24 -39.67
N LEU A 788 -3.90 -8.25 -39.77
CA LEU A 788 -4.78 -9.08 -38.94
C LEU A 788 -4.80 -10.52 -39.49
N CYS A 789 -4.38 -11.50 -38.67
CA CYS A 789 -4.31 -12.91 -39.05
C CYS A 789 -5.68 -13.58 -39.16
#